data_AF-A0A7J5XDT9-F1
#
_entry.id   AF-A0A7J5XDT9-F1
#
_cell.length_a   1.000
_cell.length_b   1.000
_cell.length_c   1.000
_cell.angle_alpha   90.00
_cell.angle_beta   90.00
_cell.angle_gamma   90.00
#
_symmetry.space_group_name_H-M   'P 1'
#
loop_
_entity.id
_entity.type
_entity.pdbx_description
1 polymer ?
#
loop_
_entity_poly.entity_id
_entity_poly.type
_entity_poly.pdbx_seq_one_letter_code
_entity_poly.pdbx_strand_id
1 'polypeptide(L)'
;MLCTYFVLDIPHCESLSFMPVCTVKTPSEMPYQYAVFFPICSTLQLFNSFPRLMRRLPGPHQTVQHMLNDVRCKVQSEIDRVIGESRQPSMEDRPNMPYTDAVIHEIQKMGNVVPLSLPHFTNRISSWEATQSQRSVMGVTIIPNLTSALYDKNEWETADTFNPGHFLNKEGKFRLCPGESLAKMELFLFFVSFMQRFTFSMPAGVNPEMDFQYGITLMDLPWAFSVCLDSRSLLLFTLVLLLVALGLRSRRPRSFPPGPWALPLVGNILSLDFNNLHNDMTKLAEQYGNVYSLKMGPVWMVVLNGFSTLQEGLSKGDHMTDRPAFPIHTDVFPDLGIIFANGYSWKQQRQFALSTLKYFGVGKKSLESSIMEEFRYMSKEIASHKGKPFNLHFLMNNAVSNIICSLIFGHRFDYKDEKFLQLITLLDKGVQIEGSIWAQLYNAFPVLMRRFPGPHHTLQKVYRDIIDLMKTEMNKHREDWNPSDPRDFIDCYLTEIQKHQDKRDDEPDACFDEGNLVMCSFDLFGAGTETTSTTLRWGVLYMAKYTEIQEKVQEEIDSVIGQSREPSMEDRPNMPYTDAVIHEIQRIGNVVPLNLPHVTNRDVQIGGYTIPKGVTVMPNLTSVLFDKNEWETPNTFNPGHFLNKEGKFVKRAAFIPFSVGKQCMNRKRVCLGENLARMELFLLFTSFLQRFTFSMPPGVEAVFKPRFSISLSPQPYQICATLRE
;
A
#
# COMPACT_ATOMS: atom_id res chain seq x y z
N MET A 1 -2.30 -22.59 -15.11
CA MET A 1 -1.53 -23.17 -16.22
C MET A 1 -0.34 -23.88 -15.59
N LEU A 2 -0.58 -25.15 -15.21
CA LEU A 2 0.31 -26.08 -14.53
C LEU A 2 0.47 -27.26 -15.50
N CYS A 3 1.69 -27.64 -15.84
CA CYS A 3 1.96 -28.94 -16.47
C CYS A 3 3.08 -29.64 -15.68
N THR A 4 2.70 -30.81 -15.19
CA THR A 4 3.51 -31.85 -14.54
C THR A 4 3.81 -32.98 -15.54
N TYR A 5 4.86 -33.75 -15.22
CA TYR A 5 5.27 -35.09 -15.71
C TYR A 5 6.22 -35.19 -16.91
N PHE A 6 7.45 -35.68 -16.64
CA PHE A 6 7.91 -37.01 -17.07
C PHE A 6 8.97 -37.54 -16.09
N VAL A 7 8.87 -38.83 -15.76
CA VAL A 7 9.78 -39.68 -14.96
C VAL A 7 10.46 -40.67 -15.92
N LEU A 8 11.57 -41.27 -15.47
CA LEU A 8 12.41 -42.37 -16.05
C LEU A 8 13.74 -41.81 -16.60
N ASP A 9 14.94 -42.32 -16.32
CA ASP A 9 15.41 -43.60 -15.77
C ASP A 9 16.82 -43.45 -15.18
N ILE A 10 17.18 -44.32 -14.23
CA ILE A 10 18.56 -44.56 -13.75
C ILE A 10 19.09 -45.83 -14.45
N PRO A 11 20.39 -45.91 -14.78
CA PRO A 11 21.16 -47.01 -14.19
C PRO A 11 22.57 -46.62 -13.69
N HIS A 12 22.98 -47.34 -12.66
CA HIS A 12 24.31 -47.44 -12.06
C HIS A 12 25.47 -47.65 -13.04
N CYS A 13 26.67 -47.17 -12.68
CA CYS A 13 27.85 -48.03 -12.57
C CYS A 13 28.99 -47.39 -11.75
N GLU A 14 29.63 -48.23 -10.93
CA GLU A 14 30.74 -47.96 -10.02
C GLU A 14 32.09 -47.83 -10.76
N SER A 15 33.06 -47.11 -10.19
CA SER A 15 34.39 -47.66 -9.87
C SER A 15 35.36 -46.60 -9.33
N LEU A 16 36.04 -46.96 -8.24
CA LEU A 16 37.14 -46.26 -7.60
C LEU A 16 38.37 -46.14 -8.51
N SER A 17 39.18 -45.10 -8.31
CA SER A 17 40.64 -45.23 -8.43
C SER A 17 41.36 -44.25 -7.49
N PHE A 18 42.18 -44.83 -6.62
CA PHE A 18 43.07 -44.22 -5.64
C PHE A 18 44.17 -43.39 -6.33
N MET A 19 44.51 -42.21 -5.78
CA MET A 19 45.79 -41.54 -6.02
C MET A 19 46.71 -41.65 -4.77
N PRO A 20 48.03 -41.82 -4.95
CA PRO A 20 48.95 -42.17 -3.88
C PRO A 20 49.32 -40.98 -2.99
N VAL A 21 49.34 -41.22 -1.68
CA VAL A 21 49.70 -40.25 -0.63
C VAL A 21 51.21 -40.32 -0.40
N CYS A 22 51.93 -39.20 -0.57
CA CYS A 22 53.30 -39.04 -0.05
C CYS A 22 53.28 -39.03 1.48
N THR A 23 54.01 -39.94 2.11
CA THR A 23 54.09 -40.06 3.58
C THR A 23 55.17 -39.14 4.14
N VAL A 24 54.76 -38.18 4.98
CA VAL A 24 55.66 -37.33 5.78
C VAL A 24 55.71 -37.91 7.20
N LYS A 25 56.90 -38.29 7.69
CA LYS A 25 57.10 -38.68 9.10
C LYS A 25 57.35 -37.43 9.94
N THR A 26 56.48 -37.16 10.91
CA THR A 26 56.68 -36.15 11.95
C THR A 26 57.05 -36.82 13.28
N PRO A 27 57.83 -36.16 14.18
CA PRO A 27 57.95 -36.58 15.56
C PRO A 27 56.65 -36.26 16.33
N SER A 28 56.20 -37.22 17.11
CA SER A 28 55.03 -37.16 17.98
C SER A 28 55.30 -36.30 19.22
N GLU A 29 54.64 -35.15 19.36
CA GLU A 29 53.95 -34.69 20.59
C GLU A 29 53.45 -33.22 20.50
N MET A 30 52.12 -33.11 20.56
CA MET A 30 51.33 -32.11 21.31
C MET A 30 51.15 -30.64 20.79
N PRO A 31 50.14 -29.90 21.32
CA PRO A 31 49.02 -29.34 20.55
C PRO A 31 49.05 -27.79 20.49
N TYR A 32 48.20 -27.16 19.67
CA TYR A 32 47.43 -25.92 19.93
C TYR A 32 46.85 -25.35 18.63
N GLN A 33 45.57 -25.01 18.67
CA GLN A 33 44.83 -24.28 17.63
C GLN A 33 45.33 -22.84 17.54
N TYR A 34 45.71 -22.37 16.35
CA TYR A 34 45.46 -20.99 15.88
C TYR A 34 45.49 -20.97 14.34
N ALA A 35 44.39 -20.50 13.76
CA ALA A 35 44.26 -20.27 12.33
C ALA A 35 44.94 -18.95 11.94
N VAL A 36 45.86 -18.99 10.96
CA VAL A 36 46.25 -17.83 10.15
C VAL A 36 46.41 -18.33 8.71
N PHE A 37 45.49 -17.91 7.85
CA PHE A 37 45.52 -18.09 6.39
C PHE A 37 46.53 -17.09 5.79
N PHE A 38 47.30 -17.54 4.78
CA PHE A 38 48.40 -16.86 4.04
C PHE A 38 49.76 -16.81 4.77
N PRO A 39 50.89 -17.27 4.16
CA PRO A 39 51.17 -17.48 2.73
C PRO A 39 51.63 -18.93 2.40
N ILE A 40 50.74 -19.74 1.83
CA ILE A 40 51.08 -21.09 1.31
C ILE A 40 51.41 -21.05 -0.20
N CYS A 41 51.11 -19.92 -0.88
CA CYS A 41 51.28 -19.79 -2.33
C CYS A 41 52.75 -19.59 -2.79
N SER A 42 53.62 -19.01 -1.97
CA SER A 42 55.02 -18.74 -2.34
C SER A 42 55.90 -19.98 -2.24
N THR A 43 55.60 -20.88 -1.29
CA THR A 43 56.33 -22.14 -1.02
C THR A 43 56.00 -23.24 -2.04
N LEU A 44 54.80 -23.21 -2.64
CA LEU A 44 54.40 -24.14 -3.71
C LEU A 44 55.01 -23.80 -5.07
N GLN A 45 55.33 -22.53 -5.34
CA GLN A 45 56.05 -22.12 -6.57
C GLN A 45 57.54 -22.51 -6.57
N LEU A 46 58.14 -22.69 -5.39
CA LEU A 46 59.52 -23.18 -5.21
C LEU A 46 59.70 -24.63 -5.70
N PHE A 47 58.71 -25.50 -5.48
CA PHE A 47 58.77 -26.90 -5.95
C PHE A 47 58.57 -27.05 -7.47
N ASN A 48 57.85 -26.13 -8.10
CA ASN A 48 57.55 -26.18 -9.53
C ASN A 48 58.69 -25.66 -10.45
N SER A 49 59.75 -25.07 -9.88
CA SER A 49 60.81 -24.40 -10.64
C SER A 49 62.10 -25.22 -10.77
N PHE A 50 62.32 -26.20 -9.90
CA PHE A 50 63.49 -27.10 -9.87
C PHE A 50 63.76 -27.88 -11.18
N PRO A 51 62.73 -28.28 -11.97
CA PRO A 51 62.88 -28.85 -13.32
C PRO A 51 63.66 -28.04 -14.36
N ARG A 52 63.61 -26.70 -14.28
CA ARG A 52 64.17 -25.81 -15.32
C ARG A 52 65.69 -25.65 -15.20
N LEU A 53 66.26 -25.85 -14.01
CA LEU A 53 67.71 -25.86 -13.76
C LEU A 53 68.43 -26.97 -14.56
N MET A 54 67.72 -28.06 -14.84
CA MET A 54 68.28 -29.29 -15.40
C MET A 54 68.38 -29.30 -16.94
N ARG A 55 67.78 -28.33 -17.64
CA ARG A 55 67.85 -28.25 -19.12
C ARG A 55 69.03 -27.45 -19.65
N ARG A 56 69.84 -26.80 -18.80
CA ARG A 56 70.98 -25.95 -19.23
C ARG A 56 72.36 -26.50 -18.88
N LEU A 57 72.47 -27.71 -18.33
CA LEU A 57 73.75 -28.37 -18.07
C LEU A 57 74.06 -29.40 -19.17
N PRO A 58 75.24 -29.36 -19.81
CA PRO A 58 75.59 -30.31 -20.86
C PRO A 58 76.07 -31.63 -20.23
N GLY A 59 75.31 -32.72 -20.42
CA GLY A 59 75.76 -34.05 -20.01
C GLY A 59 74.72 -35.15 -20.26
N PRO A 60 75.15 -36.41 -20.51
CA PRO A 60 74.24 -37.51 -20.82
C PRO A 60 73.32 -37.81 -19.63
N HIS A 61 72.06 -38.19 -19.93
CA HIS A 61 71.00 -38.54 -18.99
C HIS A 61 71.40 -39.61 -17.94
N GLN A 62 72.17 -39.21 -16.93
CA GLN A 62 72.10 -39.81 -15.60
C GLN A 62 71.01 -39.05 -14.84
N THR A 63 69.96 -39.80 -14.55
CA THR A 63 68.68 -39.46 -13.90
C THR A 63 68.66 -38.13 -13.15
N VAL A 64 67.71 -37.26 -13.53
CA VAL A 64 67.44 -35.95 -12.91
C VAL A 64 67.52 -36.00 -11.37
N GLN A 65 67.05 -37.10 -10.80
CA GLN A 65 67.09 -37.45 -9.38
C GLN A 65 68.48 -37.39 -8.72
N HIS A 66 69.55 -37.73 -9.43
CA HIS A 66 70.91 -37.70 -8.87
C HIS A 66 71.42 -36.27 -8.69
N MET A 67 71.16 -35.37 -9.65
CA MET A 67 71.51 -33.95 -9.50
C MET A 67 70.61 -33.24 -8.47
N LEU A 68 69.31 -33.56 -8.40
CA LEU A 68 68.43 -32.99 -7.37
C LEU A 68 68.88 -33.39 -5.96
N ASN A 69 69.32 -34.63 -5.79
CA ASN A 69 69.91 -35.10 -4.53
C ASN A 69 71.26 -34.42 -4.25
N ASP A 70 72.11 -34.18 -5.24
CA ASP A 70 73.38 -33.46 -5.06
C ASP A 70 73.18 -32.00 -4.65
N VAL A 71 72.28 -31.27 -5.31
CA VAL A 71 71.91 -29.89 -4.92
C VAL A 71 71.34 -29.85 -3.51
N ARG A 72 70.44 -30.80 -3.18
CA ARG A 72 69.88 -30.94 -1.83
C ARG A 72 70.95 -31.20 -0.77
N CYS A 73 71.88 -32.13 -1.01
CA CYS A 73 72.95 -32.46 -0.07
C CYS A 73 73.89 -31.27 0.15
N LYS A 74 74.18 -30.48 -0.89
CA LYS A 74 75.01 -29.27 -0.78
C LYS A 74 74.33 -28.15 -0.01
N VAL A 75 73.03 -27.91 -0.26
CA VAL A 75 72.24 -26.93 0.51
C VAL A 75 72.14 -27.37 1.98
N GLN A 76 71.83 -28.65 2.23
CA GLN A 76 71.73 -29.17 3.59
C GLN A 76 73.07 -29.05 4.34
N SER A 77 74.18 -29.43 3.70
CA SER A 77 75.53 -29.30 4.26
C SER A 77 75.87 -27.85 4.61
N GLU A 78 75.45 -26.89 3.78
CA GLU A 78 75.67 -25.46 4.04
C GLU A 78 74.81 -24.95 5.21
N ILE A 79 73.56 -25.40 5.32
CA ILE A 79 72.65 -25.11 6.45
C ILE A 79 73.23 -25.69 7.75
N ASP A 80 73.65 -26.94 7.74
CA ASP A 80 74.18 -27.62 8.91
C ASP A 80 75.51 -26.97 9.37
N ARG A 81 76.35 -26.51 8.42
CA ARG A 81 77.62 -25.83 8.70
C ARG A 81 77.42 -24.42 9.28
N VAL A 82 76.46 -23.64 8.78
CA VAL A 82 76.31 -22.21 9.12
C VAL A 82 75.34 -21.99 10.28
N ILE A 83 74.27 -22.78 10.35
CA ILE A 83 73.16 -22.56 11.29
C ILE A 83 73.06 -23.71 12.32
N GLY A 84 73.31 -24.95 11.89
CA GLY A 84 73.15 -26.17 12.71
C GLY A 84 71.68 -26.57 12.90
N GLU A 85 71.41 -27.75 13.47
CA GLU A 85 70.05 -28.33 13.52
C GLU A 85 69.07 -27.59 14.47
N SER A 86 69.56 -26.84 15.45
CA SER A 86 68.74 -26.30 16.56
C SER A 86 68.51 -24.79 16.54
N ARG A 87 69.22 -24.02 15.70
CA ARG A 87 69.12 -22.55 15.62
C ARG A 87 68.17 -22.12 14.51
N GLN A 88 67.34 -21.09 14.73
CA GLN A 88 66.53 -20.53 13.64
C GLN A 88 67.39 -19.71 12.66
N PRO A 89 67.08 -19.75 11.35
CA PRO A 89 67.78 -18.94 10.35
C PRO A 89 67.50 -17.45 10.51
N SER A 90 68.53 -16.63 10.28
CA SER A 90 68.46 -15.17 10.24
C SER A 90 68.95 -14.64 8.88
N MET A 91 68.56 -13.42 8.52
CA MET A 91 69.10 -12.76 7.31
C MET A 91 70.59 -12.44 7.40
N GLU A 92 71.15 -12.43 8.62
CA GLU A 92 72.60 -12.30 8.85
C GLU A 92 73.38 -13.54 8.37
N ASP A 93 72.72 -14.69 8.19
CA ASP A 93 73.34 -15.94 7.75
C ASP A 93 73.50 -16.00 6.22
N ARG A 94 72.71 -15.21 5.49
CA ARG A 94 72.65 -15.19 4.03
C ARG A 94 74.00 -14.99 3.32
N PRO A 95 74.88 -14.05 3.75
CA PRO A 95 76.21 -13.88 3.13
C PRO A 95 77.12 -15.11 3.30
N ASN A 96 76.88 -15.93 4.34
CA ASN A 96 77.67 -17.11 4.67
C ASN A 96 77.16 -18.39 3.98
N MET A 97 76.06 -18.29 3.23
CA MET A 97 75.41 -19.38 2.50
C MET A 97 75.28 -19.09 0.99
N PRO A 98 76.41 -18.82 0.30
CA PRO A 98 76.39 -18.39 -1.10
C PRO A 98 75.79 -19.44 -2.04
N TYR A 99 75.89 -20.74 -1.74
CA TYR A 99 75.32 -21.78 -2.60
C TYR A 99 73.79 -21.80 -2.48
N THR A 100 73.28 -21.72 -1.25
CA THR A 100 71.85 -21.63 -0.94
C THR A 100 71.22 -20.36 -1.51
N ASP A 101 71.91 -19.21 -1.41
CA ASP A 101 71.43 -17.95 -2.01
C ASP A 101 71.41 -18.00 -3.55
N ALA A 102 72.40 -18.65 -4.17
CA ALA A 102 72.43 -18.86 -5.61
C ALA A 102 71.28 -19.79 -6.08
N VAL A 103 70.98 -20.85 -5.33
CA VAL A 103 69.84 -21.73 -5.61
C VAL A 103 68.52 -20.96 -5.51
N ILE A 104 68.35 -20.15 -4.46
CA ILE A 104 67.17 -19.28 -4.30
C ILE A 104 67.06 -18.29 -5.46
N HIS A 105 68.17 -17.67 -5.85
CA HIS A 105 68.19 -16.70 -6.95
C HIS A 105 67.82 -17.32 -8.30
N GLU A 106 68.28 -18.54 -8.57
CA GLU A 106 67.89 -19.27 -9.79
C GLU A 106 66.43 -19.72 -9.76
N ILE A 107 65.88 -20.08 -8.59
CA ILE A 107 64.44 -20.34 -8.45
C ILE A 107 63.62 -19.08 -8.72
N GLN A 108 64.08 -17.91 -8.25
CA GLN A 108 63.43 -16.62 -8.51
C GLN A 108 63.44 -16.23 -9.99
N LYS A 109 64.47 -16.60 -10.76
CA LYS A 109 64.49 -16.39 -12.23
C LYS A 109 63.54 -17.32 -12.98
N MET A 110 63.22 -18.48 -12.41
CA MET A 110 62.47 -19.55 -13.10
C MET A 110 60.95 -19.44 -12.91
N GLY A 111 60.48 -18.95 -11.77
CA GLY A 111 59.12 -18.44 -11.66
C GLY A 111 59.09 -17.08 -12.37
N ASN A 112 58.21 -16.85 -13.35
CA ASN A 112 58.00 -15.51 -13.93
C ASN A 112 57.37 -14.59 -12.87
N VAL A 113 58.13 -14.23 -11.83
CA VAL A 113 57.81 -13.18 -10.88
C VAL A 113 58.25 -11.88 -11.55
N VAL A 114 57.50 -11.49 -12.57
CA VAL A 114 57.55 -10.12 -13.07
C VAL A 114 56.93 -9.25 -11.97
N PRO A 115 57.64 -8.25 -11.42
CA PRO A 115 56.97 -7.28 -10.56
C PRO A 115 55.91 -6.61 -11.43
N LEU A 116 54.63 -6.79 -11.06
CA LEU A 116 53.51 -6.12 -11.71
C LEU A 116 53.81 -4.62 -11.79
N SER A 117 54.17 -4.13 -12.97
CA SER A 117 54.12 -2.72 -13.25
C SER A 117 52.66 -2.31 -13.19
N LEU A 118 52.34 -1.35 -12.33
CA LEU A 118 51.03 -0.72 -12.20
C LEU A 118 50.90 0.32 -13.33
N PRO A 119 50.12 0.06 -14.39
CA PRO A 119 49.42 1.17 -15.02
C PRO A 119 47.92 0.93 -15.27
N HIS A 120 47.29 -0.08 -14.67
CA HIS A 120 45.85 -0.34 -14.85
C HIS A 120 45.00 -0.31 -13.57
N PHE A 121 45.56 0.03 -12.41
CA PHE A 121 44.81 0.10 -11.14
C PHE A 121 44.57 1.52 -10.60
N THR A 122 45.09 2.56 -11.26
CA THR A 122 44.96 3.97 -10.81
C THR A 122 43.76 4.73 -11.41
N ASN A 123 42.99 4.14 -12.32
CA ASN A 123 41.83 4.81 -12.94
C ASN A 123 40.47 4.45 -12.31
N ARG A 124 40.44 3.90 -11.09
CA ARG A 124 39.17 3.57 -10.42
C ARG A 124 39.12 3.84 -8.91
N ILE A 125 39.98 4.72 -8.41
CA ILE A 125 39.95 5.27 -7.04
C ILE A 125 40.11 6.81 -7.11
N SER A 126 39.29 7.45 -7.95
CA SER A 126 39.12 8.92 -7.96
C SER A 126 37.65 9.34 -7.91
N SER A 127 36.74 8.41 -7.60
CA SER A 127 35.30 8.69 -7.49
C SER A 127 34.66 8.19 -6.19
N TRP A 128 35.46 7.90 -5.15
CA TRP A 128 34.97 7.40 -3.85
C TRP A 128 35.55 8.14 -2.63
N GLU A 129 35.92 9.41 -2.82
CA GLU A 129 36.13 10.35 -1.71
C GLU A 129 35.04 11.43 -1.71
N ALA A 130 33.88 11.06 -1.17
CA ALA A 130 32.99 12.04 -0.54
C ALA A 130 32.17 11.32 0.53
N THR A 131 32.11 11.94 1.71
CA THR A 131 31.26 11.59 2.87
C THR A 131 31.65 10.36 3.70
N GLN A 132 32.75 10.49 4.45
CA GLN A 132 32.85 9.92 5.78
C GLN A 132 31.83 10.61 6.71
N SER A 133 30.88 9.87 7.28
CA SER A 133 30.40 10.15 8.64
C SER A 133 29.87 8.88 9.32
N GLN A 134 30.44 8.61 10.49
CA GLN A 134 29.93 7.81 11.61
C GLN A 134 30.02 6.26 11.61
N ARG A 135 31.09 5.82 12.29
CA ARG A 135 31.16 5.04 13.56
C ARG A 135 30.90 3.52 13.60
N SER A 136 31.88 2.89 14.26
CA SER A 136 31.87 1.68 15.12
C SER A 136 31.82 0.34 14.37
N VAL A 137 32.68 -0.64 14.65
CA VAL A 137 32.79 -1.40 15.91
C VAL A 137 34.06 -2.30 15.88
N MET A 138 34.57 -2.63 17.08
CA MET A 138 35.49 -3.73 17.45
C MET A 138 37.00 -3.59 17.15
N GLY A 139 37.77 -3.52 18.24
CA GLY A 139 39.20 -3.28 18.24
C GLY A 139 40.07 -4.53 18.24
N VAL A 140 41.33 -4.30 17.88
CA VAL A 140 42.48 -5.08 18.32
C VAL A 140 43.64 -4.09 18.54
N THR A 141 44.26 -4.19 19.71
CA THR A 141 45.34 -3.35 20.22
C THR A 141 46.62 -3.55 19.41
N ILE A 142 47.19 -2.45 18.91
CA ILE A 142 48.50 -2.39 18.25
C ILE A 142 49.59 -2.44 19.32
N ILE A 143 50.53 -3.39 19.23
CA ILE A 143 51.79 -3.34 19.99
C ILE A 143 52.74 -2.35 19.27
N PRO A 144 53.31 -1.34 19.95
CA PRO A 144 53.83 -0.13 19.31
C PRO A 144 55.36 -0.09 19.26
N ASN A 145 55.99 -0.76 18.28
CA ASN A 145 57.46 -0.65 18.11
C ASN A 145 58.00 -0.82 16.68
N LEU A 146 57.18 -0.62 15.63
CA LEU A 146 57.65 -0.64 14.23
C LEU A 146 57.39 0.67 13.46
N THR A 147 56.98 1.72 14.17
CA THR A 147 56.65 3.03 13.60
C THR A 147 57.78 4.07 13.68
N SER A 148 58.98 3.73 14.19
CA SER A 148 60.09 4.68 14.33
C SER A 148 61.18 4.59 13.25
N ALA A 149 61.07 3.70 12.26
CA ALA A 149 62.08 3.55 11.20
C ALA A 149 61.65 4.12 9.82
N LEU A 150 60.45 4.69 9.71
CA LEU A 150 59.89 5.17 8.42
C LEU A 150 59.48 6.65 8.43
N TYR A 151 59.86 7.41 9.46
CA TYR A 151 59.65 8.85 9.51
C TYR A 151 61.01 9.56 9.44
N ASP A 152 61.52 9.75 8.22
CA ASP A 152 62.38 10.90 7.97
C ASP A 152 61.51 12.00 7.35
N LYS A 153 61.17 12.97 8.20
CA LYS A 153 60.50 14.22 7.83
C LYS A 153 61.59 15.12 7.25
N ASN A 154 61.60 15.30 5.94
CA ASN A 154 61.94 16.54 5.24
C ASN A 154 61.68 16.34 3.74
N GLU A 155 61.26 17.39 3.04
CA GLU A 155 60.93 17.43 1.59
C GLU A 155 59.47 17.14 1.19
N TRP A 156 58.54 17.97 1.69
CA TRP A 156 57.28 18.23 0.97
C TRP A 156 56.96 19.72 1.04
N GLU A 157 57.58 20.50 0.15
CA GLU A 157 57.10 21.85 -0.20
C GLU A 157 56.81 21.93 -1.70
N THR A 158 55.60 22.45 -1.98
CA THR A 158 55.09 22.98 -3.25
C THR A 158 54.70 21.99 -4.36
N ALA A 159 53.40 22.02 -4.66
CA ALA A 159 52.80 21.57 -5.90
C ALA A 159 53.26 22.48 -7.06
N ASP A 160 53.65 21.88 -8.18
CA ASP A 160 53.12 22.16 -9.52
C ASP A 160 53.97 21.45 -10.58
N THR A 161 53.30 20.92 -11.61
CA THR A 161 53.81 20.24 -12.82
C THR A 161 54.17 18.75 -12.72
N PHE A 162 53.46 17.96 -13.52
CA PHE A 162 53.71 16.54 -13.79
C PHE A 162 54.97 16.42 -14.65
N ASN A 163 56.08 15.98 -14.05
CA ASN A 163 57.33 15.71 -14.76
C ASN A 163 57.64 14.20 -14.74
N PRO A 164 57.73 13.50 -15.89
CA PRO A 164 58.02 12.06 -15.94
C PRO A 164 59.40 11.67 -15.37
N GLY A 165 60.26 12.65 -15.06
CA GLY A 165 61.63 12.45 -14.55
C GLY A 165 61.77 11.92 -13.12
N HIS A 166 60.69 11.81 -12.32
CA HIS A 166 60.80 11.39 -10.91
C HIS A 166 61.00 9.87 -10.68
N PHE A 167 60.93 9.02 -11.72
CA PHE A 167 61.06 7.56 -11.58
C PHE A 167 62.46 7.00 -11.84
N LEU A 168 63.45 7.86 -12.08
CA LEU A 168 64.85 7.48 -12.29
C LEU A 168 65.69 7.96 -11.10
N ASN A 169 66.60 7.12 -10.59
CA ASN A 169 67.69 7.64 -9.76
C ASN A 169 68.67 8.43 -10.65
N LYS A 170 69.66 9.13 -10.06
CA LYS A 170 70.64 9.97 -10.79
C LYS A 170 71.48 9.23 -11.86
N GLU A 171 71.31 7.92 -12.01
CA GLU A 171 71.99 7.07 -13.01
C GLU A 171 71.02 6.42 -14.03
N GLY A 172 69.73 6.77 -14.05
CA GLY A 172 68.80 6.34 -15.11
C GLY A 172 68.27 4.90 -14.98
N LYS A 173 68.21 4.30 -13.77
CA LYS A 173 67.55 3.00 -13.53
C LYS A 173 66.18 3.15 -12.85
N PHE A 174 65.23 2.28 -13.24
CA PHE A 174 63.89 2.20 -12.63
C PHE A 174 63.96 1.88 -11.13
N ARG A 175 63.15 2.56 -10.32
CA ARG A 175 62.99 2.29 -8.88
C ARG A 175 62.49 0.84 -8.66
N LEU A 176 63.25 0.02 -7.91
CA LEU A 176 62.84 -1.33 -7.50
C LEU A 176 61.60 -1.28 -6.59
N CYS A 177 60.77 -2.34 -6.64
CA CYS A 177 59.57 -2.45 -5.81
C CYS A 177 59.95 -2.46 -4.32
N PRO A 178 59.36 -1.60 -3.46
CA PRO A 178 59.67 -1.56 -2.03
C PRO A 178 59.47 -2.91 -1.31
N GLY A 179 58.60 -3.78 -1.84
CA GLY A 179 58.34 -5.13 -1.32
C GLY A 179 59.29 -6.21 -1.82
N GLU A 180 60.18 -5.92 -2.78
CA GLU A 180 61.10 -6.93 -3.35
C GLU A 180 62.16 -7.36 -2.34
N SER A 181 62.67 -6.42 -1.54
CA SER A 181 63.61 -6.70 -0.45
C SER A 181 62.97 -7.58 0.62
N LEU A 182 61.71 -7.31 0.99
CA LEU A 182 60.96 -8.11 1.95
C LEU A 182 60.66 -9.52 1.41
N ALA A 183 60.23 -9.64 0.14
CA ALA A 183 59.97 -10.93 -0.50
C ALA A 183 61.24 -11.79 -0.61
N LYS A 184 62.39 -11.20 -0.92
CA LYS A 184 63.69 -11.90 -0.93
C LYS A 184 64.09 -12.37 0.46
N MET A 185 63.80 -11.58 1.49
CA MET A 185 64.07 -11.91 2.88
C MET A 185 63.20 -13.08 3.36
N GLU A 186 61.89 -13.01 3.15
CA GLU A 186 60.97 -14.09 3.51
C GLU A 186 61.32 -15.39 2.78
N LEU A 187 61.60 -15.32 1.48
CA LEU A 187 61.89 -16.52 0.68
C LEU A 187 63.17 -17.23 1.15
N PHE A 188 64.20 -16.48 1.54
CA PHE A 188 65.42 -17.06 2.11
C PHE A 188 65.14 -17.74 3.46
N LEU A 189 64.47 -17.04 4.39
CA LEU A 189 64.18 -17.56 5.72
C LEU A 189 63.27 -18.79 5.69
N PHE A 190 62.25 -18.79 4.83
CA PHE A 190 61.35 -19.94 4.65
C PHE A 190 62.08 -21.11 4.00
N PHE A 191 62.83 -20.89 2.92
CA PHE A 191 63.54 -21.96 2.22
C PHE A 191 64.54 -22.66 3.14
N VAL A 192 65.34 -21.89 3.89
CA VAL A 192 66.31 -22.42 4.83
C VAL A 192 65.63 -23.16 5.99
N SER A 193 64.59 -22.57 6.60
CA SER A 193 63.84 -23.22 7.69
C SER A 193 63.20 -24.54 7.25
N PHE A 194 62.73 -24.59 6.01
CA PHE A 194 62.05 -25.74 5.43
C PHE A 194 63.03 -26.87 5.13
N MET A 195 64.19 -26.54 4.54
CA MET A 195 65.27 -27.51 4.31
C MET A 195 65.85 -28.03 5.63
N GLN A 196 65.99 -27.18 6.64
CA GLN A 196 66.47 -27.56 7.98
C GLN A 196 65.54 -28.57 8.68
N ARG A 197 64.22 -28.49 8.49
CA ARG A 197 63.24 -29.30 9.23
C ARG A 197 62.73 -30.55 8.52
N PHE A 198 62.86 -30.62 7.19
CA PHE A 198 62.22 -31.68 6.41
C PHE A 198 63.21 -32.42 5.49
N THR A 199 63.16 -33.75 5.58
CA THR A 199 63.99 -34.66 4.77
C THR A 199 63.15 -35.19 3.59
N PHE A 200 63.36 -34.68 2.37
CA PHE A 200 62.57 -35.06 1.18
C PHE A 200 63.16 -36.26 0.43
N SER A 201 62.58 -37.45 0.60
CA SER A 201 62.93 -38.61 -0.24
C SER A 201 61.89 -38.84 -1.34
N MET A 202 62.32 -38.90 -2.60
CA MET A 202 61.48 -39.39 -3.69
C MET A 202 61.33 -40.92 -3.60
N PRO A 203 60.11 -41.49 -3.71
CA PRO A 203 59.92 -42.94 -3.77
C PRO A 203 60.69 -43.57 -4.94
N ALA A 204 61.31 -44.73 -4.71
CA ALA A 204 62.06 -45.42 -5.75
C ALA A 204 61.15 -45.84 -6.92
N GLY A 205 61.53 -45.51 -8.15
CA GLY A 205 60.82 -45.90 -9.38
C GLY A 205 59.87 -44.85 -9.98
N VAL A 206 59.77 -43.65 -9.41
CA VAL A 206 58.94 -42.56 -9.96
C VAL A 206 59.83 -41.52 -10.66
N ASN A 207 59.79 -41.48 -11.99
CA ASN A 207 60.34 -40.37 -12.77
C ASN A 207 59.32 -39.21 -12.73
N PRO A 208 59.70 -37.99 -12.33
CA PRO A 208 58.79 -36.86 -12.41
C PRO A 208 58.55 -36.52 -13.89
N GLU A 209 57.32 -36.71 -14.38
CA GLU A 209 56.88 -36.10 -15.63
C GLU A 209 56.91 -34.59 -15.47
N MET A 210 57.83 -33.92 -16.17
CA MET A 210 58.01 -32.46 -16.15
C MET A 210 57.37 -31.82 -17.38
N ASP A 211 56.18 -32.28 -17.76
CA ASP A 211 55.38 -31.71 -18.84
C ASP A 211 54.30 -30.81 -18.24
N PHE A 212 54.54 -29.50 -18.30
CA PHE A 212 53.61 -28.49 -17.80
C PHE A 212 52.66 -28.09 -18.95
N GLN A 213 51.46 -28.68 -18.97
CA GLN A 213 50.34 -28.21 -19.79
C GLN A 213 49.43 -27.32 -18.94
N TYR A 214 49.26 -26.06 -19.38
CA TYR A 214 48.39 -24.99 -18.84
C TYR A 214 48.80 -24.46 -17.43
N GLY A 215 49.05 -23.17 -17.22
CA GLY A 215 48.19 -22.07 -17.61
C GLY A 215 47.00 -22.03 -16.65
N ILE A 216 47.23 -21.51 -15.43
CA ILE A 216 46.21 -21.29 -14.38
C ILE A 216 45.55 -22.59 -13.92
N THR A 217 46.07 -23.14 -12.81
CA THR A 217 45.27 -23.96 -11.90
C THR A 217 44.10 -23.10 -11.40
N LEU A 218 42.98 -23.15 -12.13
CA LEU A 218 41.68 -23.28 -11.50
C LEU A 218 41.80 -24.53 -10.62
N MET A 219 42.26 -24.32 -9.38
CA MET A 219 41.93 -25.23 -8.29
C MET A 219 40.45 -25.56 -8.42
N ASP A 220 40.13 -26.81 -8.18
CA ASP A 220 38.77 -27.29 -8.02
C ASP A 220 38.04 -26.54 -6.90
N LEU A 221 37.62 -25.31 -7.20
CA LEU A 221 36.53 -24.58 -6.60
C LEU A 221 35.22 -24.65 -7.43
N PRO A 222 34.91 -25.66 -8.29
CA PRO A 222 33.58 -25.74 -8.89
C PRO A 222 32.52 -26.33 -7.95
N TRP A 223 32.76 -26.42 -6.65
CA TRP A 223 31.71 -26.73 -5.65
C TRP A 223 31.52 -25.69 -4.55
N ALA A 224 32.37 -24.66 -4.43
CA ALA A 224 32.18 -23.59 -3.44
C ALA A 224 31.76 -22.24 -4.06
N PHE A 225 31.95 -22.04 -5.38
CA PHE A 225 31.45 -20.87 -6.10
C PHE A 225 30.59 -21.18 -7.33
N SER A 226 30.26 -22.46 -7.57
CA SER A 226 28.92 -22.77 -8.05
C SER A 226 27.99 -22.62 -6.85
N VAL A 227 27.65 -21.38 -6.51
CA VAL A 227 26.29 -21.17 -6.05
C VAL A 227 25.46 -21.50 -7.28
N CYS A 228 25.17 -22.80 -7.46
CA CYS A 228 23.92 -23.22 -8.02
C CYS A 228 22.90 -22.57 -7.08
N LEU A 229 22.60 -21.28 -7.31
CA LEU A 229 21.35 -20.69 -6.93
C LEU A 229 20.38 -21.52 -7.75
N ASP A 230 20.03 -22.67 -7.17
CA ASP A 230 18.91 -23.48 -7.61
C ASP A 230 17.82 -22.44 -7.90
N SER A 231 17.20 -22.55 -9.08
CA SER A 231 16.11 -21.67 -9.47
C SER A 231 15.14 -21.41 -8.30
N ARG A 232 14.93 -22.41 -7.43
CA ARG A 232 14.16 -22.31 -6.19
C ARG A 232 14.81 -21.39 -5.13
N SER A 233 16.11 -21.50 -4.90
CA SER A 233 16.87 -20.63 -3.99
C SER A 233 16.92 -19.19 -4.47
N LEU A 234 17.07 -18.94 -5.78
CA LEU A 234 16.99 -17.59 -6.35
C LEU A 234 15.57 -17.01 -6.24
N LEU A 235 14.54 -17.81 -6.51
CA LEU A 235 13.15 -17.41 -6.34
C LEU A 235 12.83 -17.12 -4.87
N LEU A 236 13.33 -17.94 -3.94
CA LEU A 236 13.15 -17.70 -2.50
C LEU A 236 13.89 -16.44 -2.05
N PHE A 237 15.13 -16.25 -2.48
CA PHE A 237 15.89 -15.04 -2.13
C PHE A 237 15.24 -13.77 -2.68
N THR A 238 14.81 -13.78 -3.95
CA THR A 238 14.09 -12.65 -4.55
C THR A 238 12.75 -12.40 -3.88
N LEU A 239 12.00 -13.44 -3.52
CA LEU A 239 10.77 -13.34 -2.75
C LEU A 239 11.01 -12.72 -1.37
N VAL A 240 12.03 -13.18 -0.64
CA VAL A 240 12.39 -12.62 0.67
C VAL A 240 12.81 -11.16 0.55
N LEU A 241 13.65 -10.82 -0.43
CA LEU A 241 14.07 -9.43 -0.66
C LEU A 241 12.87 -8.54 -1.02
N LEU A 242 11.93 -9.05 -1.82
CA LEU A 242 10.70 -8.37 -2.16
C LEU A 242 9.79 -8.19 -0.92
N LEU A 243 9.65 -9.21 -0.08
CA LEU A 243 8.91 -9.12 1.19
C LEU A 243 9.56 -8.12 2.16
N VAL A 244 10.89 -8.09 2.26
CA VAL A 244 11.62 -7.11 3.07
C VAL A 244 11.42 -5.70 2.51
N ALA A 245 11.56 -5.49 1.20
CA ALA A 245 11.32 -4.21 0.57
C ALA A 245 9.87 -3.72 0.75
N LEU A 246 8.90 -4.62 0.61
CA LEU A 246 7.48 -4.34 0.88
C LEU A 246 7.21 -4.05 2.36
N GLY A 247 7.89 -4.75 3.27
CA GLY A 247 7.82 -4.52 4.72
C GLY A 247 8.38 -3.15 5.10
N LEU A 248 9.53 -2.76 4.54
CA LEU A 248 10.12 -1.43 4.71
C LEU A 248 9.22 -0.34 4.13
N ARG A 249 8.61 -0.55 2.97
CA ARG A 249 7.61 0.36 2.37
C ARG A 249 6.30 0.41 3.15
N SER A 250 6.04 -0.56 4.01
CA SER A 250 4.86 -0.61 4.88
C SER A 250 5.08 0.01 6.25
N ARG A 251 6.25 0.60 6.50
CA ARG A 251 6.50 1.39 7.70
C ARG A 251 5.69 2.68 7.67
N ARG A 252 5.10 3.02 8.81
CA ARG A 252 4.39 4.28 9.01
C ARG A 252 5.37 5.45 9.02
N PRO A 253 4.98 6.61 8.46
CA PRO A 253 5.76 7.84 8.63
C PRO A 253 5.92 8.22 10.10
N ARG A 254 6.93 9.04 10.42
CA ARG A 254 7.10 9.57 11.78
C ARG A 254 5.90 10.44 12.16
N SER A 255 5.45 10.32 13.41
CA SER A 255 4.27 11.05 13.95
C SER A 255 2.95 10.75 13.23
N PHE A 256 2.89 9.71 12.40
CA PHE A 256 1.67 9.23 11.77
C PHE A 256 0.83 8.43 12.77
N PRO A 257 -0.52 8.41 12.66
CA PRO A 257 -1.37 7.69 13.60
C PRO A 257 -1.01 6.20 13.74
N PRO A 258 -1.11 5.62 14.95
CA PRO A 258 -0.84 4.20 15.18
C PRO A 258 -1.88 3.33 14.48
N GLY A 259 -1.71 2.01 14.46
CA GLY A 259 -2.72 1.10 13.92
C GLY A 259 -2.20 -0.33 13.79
N PRO A 260 -3.07 -1.27 13.37
CA PRO A 260 -2.71 -2.68 13.26
C PRO A 260 -1.55 -2.91 12.28
N TRP A 261 -0.81 -3.99 12.49
CA TRP A 261 0.26 -4.37 11.56
C TRP A 261 -0.34 -4.67 10.18
N ALA A 262 0.30 -4.14 9.14
CA ALA A 262 -0.17 -4.26 7.76
C ALA A 262 0.61 -5.37 7.05
N LEU A 263 -0.11 -6.32 6.45
CA LEU A 263 0.52 -7.37 5.65
C LEU A 263 1.24 -6.76 4.44
N PRO A 264 2.38 -7.33 4.01
CA PRO A 264 3.00 -6.96 2.75
C PRO A 264 1.99 -7.04 1.60
N LEU A 265 2.04 -6.07 0.68
CA LEU A 265 1.15 -5.91 -0.48
C LEU A 265 -0.31 -5.53 -0.15
N VAL A 266 -1.06 -6.38 0.55
CA VAL A 266 -2.52 -6.22 0.77
C VAL A 266 -2.88 -5.30 1.93
N GLY A 267 -1.94 -5.02 2.83
CA GLY A 267 -2.16 -4.19 4.00
C GLY A 267 -3.12 -4.82 5.01
N ASN A 268 -4.17 -4.11 5.38
CA ASN A 268 -5.20 -4.53 6.34
C ASN A 268 -6.49 -5.02 5.67
N ILE A 269 -6.57 -5.08 4.34
CA ILE A 269 -7.79 -5.50 3.61
C ILE A 269 -8.26 -6.88 4.11
N LEU A 270 -7.37 -7.85 4.23
CA LEU A 270 -7.73 -9.21 4.65
C LEU A 270 -8.01 -9.34 6.16
N SER A 271 -7.70 -8.30 6.94
CA SER A 271 -7.89 -8.27 8.39
C SER A 271 -9.20 -7.62 8.83
N LEU A 272 -9.97 -7.07 7.89
CA LEU A 272 -11.20 -6.33 8.13
C LEU A 272 -12.39 -7.10 7.55
N ASP A 273 -13.51 -7.16 8.28
CA ASP A 273 -14.76 -7.70 7.75
C ASP A 273 -15.51 -6.60 6.98
N PHE A 274 -15.49 -6.68 5.65
CA PHE A 274 -16.22 -5.73 4.79
C PHE A 274 -17.75 -5.87 4.87
N ASN A 275 -18.29 -6.88 5.55
CA ASN A 275 -19.72 -6.94 5.86
C ASN A 275 -20.07 -6.24 7.17
N ASN A 276 -19.08 -5.77 7.93
CA ASN A 276 -19.27 -5.14 9.23
C ASN A 276 -18.22 -4.05 9.52
N LEU A 277 -17.69 -3.42 8.47
CA LEU A 277 -16.47 -2.62 8.52
C LEU A 277 -16.54 -1.47 9.53
N HIS A 278 -17.68 -0.80 9.61
CA HIS A 278 -17.94 0.28 10.56
C HIS A 278 -17.79 -0.14 12.03
N ASN A 279 -18.22 -1.35 12.38
CA ASN A 279 -18.07 -1.87 13.74
C ASN A 279 -16.62 -2.31 14.00
N ASP A 280 -15.97 -2.94 13.02
CA ASP A 280 -14.54 -3.29 13.13
C ASP A 280 -13.67 -2.04 13.30
N MET A 281 -13.97 -0.97 12.56
CA MET A 281 -13.28 0.31 12.72
C MET A 281 -13.54 0.94 14.11
N THR A 282 -14.76 0.82 14.62
CA THR A 282 -15.09 1.29 15.98
C THR A 282 -14.33 0.50 17.05
N LYS A 283 -14.23 -0.83 16.91
CA LYS A 283 -13.46 -1.69 17.83
C LYS A 283 -11.96 -1.38 17.80
N LEU A 284 -11.41 -1.10 16.62
CA LEU A 284 -10.00 -0.71 16.49
C LEU A 284 -9.70 0.60 17.21
N ALA A 285 -10.68 1.52 17.30
CA ALA A 285 -10.51 2.76 18.05
C ALA A 285 -10.31 2.52 19.56
N GLU A 286 -10.88 1.44 20.12
CA GLU A 286 -10.65 1.05 21.52
C GLU A 286 -9.19 0.65 21.78
N GLN A 287 -8.51 0.10 20.78
CA GLN A 287 -7.11 -0.36 20.89
C GLN A 287 -6.08 0.72 20.55
N TYR A 288 -6.34 1.51 19.50
CA TYR A 288 -5.38 2.46 18.94
C TYR A 288 -5.73 3.92 19.21
N GLY A 289 -6.87 4.19 19.85
CA GLY A 289 -7.40 5.52 20.10
C GLY A 289 -8.26 6.06 18.95
N ASN A 290 -8.81 7.26 19.16
CA ASN A 290 -9.78 7.87 18.24
C ASN A 290 -9.22 8.24 16.86
N VAL A 291 -7.89 8.33 16.71
CA VAL A 291 -7.20 8.57 15.44
C VAL A 291 -6.19 7.45 15.22
N TYR A 292 -6.43 6.62 14.22
CA TYR A 292 -5.55 5.51 13.87
C TYR A 292 -5.47 5.32 12.35
N SER A 293 -4.49 4.53 11.88
CA SER A 293 -4.21 4.32 10.47
C SER A 293 -4.31 2.85 10.03
N LEU A 294 -4.91 2.66 8.87
CA LEU A 294 -5.03 1.41 8.14
C LEU A 294 -4.29 1.54 6.81
N LYS A 295 -3.81 0.41 6.29
CA LYS A 295 -3.22 0.33 4.96
C LYS A 295 -4.15 -0.45 4.04
N MET A 296 -4.71 0.19 3.02
CA MET A 296 -5.59 -0.44 2.04
C MET A 296 -4.79 -0.75 0.77
N GLY A 297 -4.20 -1.95 0.71
CA GLY A 297 -3.24 -2.30 -0.34
C GLY A 297 -1.99 -1.40 -0.27
N PRO A 298 -1.69 -0.61 -1.31
CA PRO A 298 -0.56 0.32 -1.28
C PRO A 298 -0.84 1.66 -0.59
N VAL A 299 -2.11 2.01 -0.31
CA VAL A 299 -2.52 3.35 0.13
C VAL A 299 -2.76 3.40 1.65
N TRP A 300 -2.37 4.49 2.29
CA TRP A 300 -2.68 4.75 3.70
C TRP A 300 -4.03 5.43 3.86
N MET A 301 -4.79 4.99 4.85
CA MET A 301 -6.06 5.56 5.29
C MET A 301 -5.99 5.87 6.78
N VAL A 302 -6.47 7.03 7.19
CA VAL A 302 -6.63 7.40 8.60
C VAL A 302 -8.11 7.37 8.95
N VAL A 303 -8.46 6.71 10.04
CA VAL A 303 -9.84 6.66 10.54
C VAL A 303 -9.98 7.63 11.70
N LEU A 304 -11.02 8.48 11.63
CA LEU A 304 -11.39 9.39 12.72
C LEU A 304 -12.60 8.83 13.45
N ASN A 305 -12.56 8.82 14.78
CA ASN A 305 -13.64 8.35 15.65
C ASN A 305 -13.95 9.38 16.75
N GLY A 306 -15.19 9.41 17.21
CA GLY A 306 -15.66 10.31 18.25
C GLY A 306 -15.95 11.73 17.75
N PHE A 307 -16.94 12.38 18.36
CA PHE A 307 -17.47 13.66 17.88
C PHE A 307 -16.40 14.76 17.82
N SER A 308 -15.57 14.89 18.86
CA SER A 308 -14.52 15.90 18.95
C SER A 308 -13.47 15.77 17.85
N THR A 309 -13.02 14.54 17.56
CA THR A 309 -12.02 14.26 16.52
C THR A 309 -12.56 14.51 15.11
N LEU A 310 -13.79 14.09 14.85
CA LEU A 310 -14.45 14.35 13.57
C LEU A 310 -14.66 15.86 13.37
N GLN A 311 -15.06 16.56 14.44
CA GLN A 311 -15.18 18.01 14.42
C GLN A 311 -13.82 18.66 14.17
N GLU A 312 -12.77 18.27 14.89
CA GLU A 312 -11.41 18.77 14.69
C GLU A 312 -10.96 18.58 13.24
N GLY A 313 -11.13 17.37 12.68
CA GLY A 313 -10.74 17.06 11.32
C GLY A 313 -11.57 17.84 10.29
N LEU A 314 -12.88 17.62 10.26
CA LEU A 314 -13.74 18.12 9.19
C LEU A 314 -13.95 19.65 9.27
N SER A 315 -13.75 20.26 10.43
CA SER A 315 -13.90 21.71 10.63
C SER A 315 -12.61 22.51 10.39
N LYS A 316 -11.44 21.87 10.30
CA LYS A 316 -10.13 22.52 10.10
C LYS A 316 -9.95 23.03 8.66
N GLY A 317 -10.66 24.12 8.33
CA GLY A 317 -10.49 24.88 7.09
C GLY A 317 -10.52 24.04 5.81
N ASP A 318 -9.86 24.50 4.75
CA ASP A 318 -9.90 23.80 3.46
C ASP A 318 -9.03 22.55 3.38
N HIS A 319 -8.50 22.05 4.51
CA HIS A 319 -7.42 21.06 4.48
C HIS A 319 -7.87 19.65 4.06
N MET A 320 -9.16 19.33 4.23
CA MET A 320 -9.73 18.01 3.94
C MET A 320 -11.02 18.10 3.12
N THR A 321 -11.08 19.06 2.20
CA THR A 321 -12.24 19.21 1.30
C THR A 321 -12.19 18.26 0.11
N ASP A 322 -11.05 17.64 -0.14
CA ASP A 322 -10.85 16.83 -1.34
C ASP A 322 -11.35 15.40 -1.11
N ARG A 323 -11.60 14.68 -2.20
CA ARG A 323 -12.12 13.32 -2.25
C ARG A 323 -11.10 12.41 -2.94
N PRO A 324 -10.98 11.14 -2.55
CA PRO A 324 -10.10 10.21 -3.23
C PRO A 324 -10.64 9.86 -4.63
N ALA A 325 -9.74 9.72 -5.60
CA ALA A 325 -10.06 9.10 -6.87
C ALA A 325 -10.06 7.59 -6.71
N PHE A 326 -11.17 6.94 -7.07
CA PHE A 326 -11.31 5.49 -7.00
C PHE A 326 -11.13 4.88 -8.37
N PRO A 327 -10.13 3.99 -8.59
CA PRO A 327 -9.91 3.36 -9.87
C PRO A 327 -11.15 2.69 -10.47
N ILE A 328 -12.02 2.11 -9.63
CA ILE A 328 -13.25 1.45 -10.10
C ILE A 328 -14.24 2.43 -10.74
N HIS A 329 -14.20 3.71 -10.34
CA HIS A 329 -14.99 4.79 -10.91
C HIS A 329 -14.28 5.40 -12.12
N THR A 330 -12.99 5.74 -11.97
CA THR A 330 -12.20 6.41 -13.01
C THR A 330 -12.11 5.61 -14.32
N ASP A 331 -12.20 4.28 -14.22
CA ASP A 331 -12.17 3.38 -15.39
C ASP A 331 -13.49 3.36 -16.17
N VAL A 332 -14.59 3.87 -15.60
CA VAL A 332 -15.89 4.02 -16.27
C VAL A 332 -16.15 5.46 -16.66
N PHE A 333 -15.82 6.41 -15.78
CA PHE A 333 -16.01 7.83 -16.00
C PHE A 333 -14.86 8.64 -15.39
N PRO A 334 -14.42 9.74 -16.02
CA PRO A 334 -13.40 10.63 -15.47
C PRO A 334 -13.86 11.30 -14.16
N ASP A 335 -12.95 11.95 -13.44
CA ASP A 335 -13.17 12.63 -12.15
C ASP A 335 -14.10 13.88 -12.27
N LEU A 336 -15.34 13.67 -12.72
CA LEU A 336 -16.40 14.66 -12.93
C LEU A 336 -17.53 14.47 -11.89
N GLY A 337 -18.53 15.35 -11.92
CA GLY A 337 -19.68 15.32 -11.03
C GLY A 337 -19.51 16.17 -9.77
N ILE A 338 -20.26 15.83 -8.73
CA ILE A 338 -20.36 16.60 -7.47
C ILE A 338 -19.83 15.81 -6.27
N ILE A 339 -19.97 14.48 -6.28
CA ILE A 339 -19.62 13.63 -5.14
C ILE A 339 -18.11 13.50 -4.98
N PHE A 340 -17.42 13.04 -6.03
CA PHE A 340 -15.98 12.73 -6.01
C PHE A 340 -15.08 13.75 -6.72
N ALA A 341 -15.65 14.69 -7.49
CA ALA A 341 -14.89 15.77 -8.10
C ALA A 341 -14.20 16.66 -7.04
N ASN A 342 -13.14 17.36 -7.44
CA ASN A 342 -12.30 18.19 -6.57
C ASN A 342 -12.00 19.58 -7.17
N GLY A 343 -11.35 20.44 -6.38
CA GLY A 343 -10.80 21.70 -6.88
C GLY A 343 -11.85 22.75 -7.26
N TYR A 344 -11.57 23.51 -8.31
CA TYR A 344 -12.42 24.60 -8.79
C TYR A 344 -13.71 24.08 -9.44
N SER A 345 -13.61 23.09 -10.33
CA SER A 345 -14.77 22.46 -10.98
C SER A 345 -15.81 22.01 -9.96
N TRP A 346 -15.41 21.23 -8.94
CA TRP A 346 -16.34 20.80 -7.89
C TRP A 346 -17.06 21.95 -7.18
N LYS A 347 -16.36 23.07 -6.90
CA LYS A 347 -16.98 24.24 -6.24
C LYS A 347 -18.08 24.83 -7.12
N GLN A 348 -17.83 24.96 -8.43
CA GLN A 348 -18.79 25.47 -9.40
C GLN A 348 -19.97 24.51 -9.54
N GLN A 349 -19.72 23.22 -9.75
CA GLN A 349 -20.78 22.20 -9.90
C GLN A 349 -21.66 22.10 -8.65
N ARG A 350 -21.06 22.10 -7.45
CA ARG A 350 -21.81 22.12 -6.20
C ARG A 350 -22.64 23.38 -6.03
N GLN A 351 -22.06 24.55 -6.32
CA GLN A 351 -22.77 25.83 -6.20
C GLN A 351 -23.96 25.88 -7.15
N PHE A 352 -23.74 25.50 -8.41
CA PHE A 352 -24.78 25.39 -9.43
C PHE A 352 -25.90 24.46 -8.97
N ALA A 353 -25.58 23.24 -8.55
CA ALA A 353 -26.59 22.29 -8.11
C ALA A 353 -27.38 22.77 -6.88
N LEU A 354 -26.73 23.40 -5.90
CA LEU A 354 -27.43 24.00 -4.76
C LEU A 354 -28.37 25.14 -5.19
N SER A 355 -27.95 26.02 -6.11
CA SER A 355 -28.80 27.09 -6.60
C SER A 355 -29.98 26.58 -7.43
N THR A 356 -29.73 25.61 -8.31
CA THR A 356 -30.73 25.07 -9.23
C THR A 356 -31.78 24.24 -8.48
N LEU A 357 -31.37 23.39 -7.53
CA LEU A 357 -32.33 22.67 -6.69
C LEU A 357 -33.18 23.62 -5.84
N LYS A 358 -32.59 24.70 -5.31
CA LYS A 358 -33.34 25.74 -4.60
C LYS A 358 -34.29 26.52 -5.52
N TYR A 359 -33.90 26.73 -6.77
CA TYR A 359 -34.74 27.34 -7.79
C TYR A 359 -36.01 26.50 -8.00
N PHE A 360 -35.86 25.18 -8.22
CA PHE A 360 -36.96 24.22 -8.39
C PHE A 360 -37.71 23.83 -7.10
N GLY A 361 -37.46 24.51 -5.99
CA GLY A 361 -38.32 24.41 -4.81
C GLY A 361 -37.77 23.59 -3.64
N VAL A 362 -36.53 23.08 -3.70
CA VAL A 362 -35.92 22.45 -2.52
C VAL A 362 -35.85 23.46 -1.37
N GLY A 363 -36.48 23.12 -0.25
CA GLY A 363 -36.64 23.99 0.91
C GLY A 363 -37.77 25.03 0.78
N LYS A 364 -38.65 24.90 -0.21
CA LYS A 364 -39.83 25.76 -0.42
C LYS A 364 -41.10 24.90 -0.53
N LYS A 365 -42.25 25.53 -0.30
CA LYS A 365 -43.58 24.91 -0.38
C LYS A 365 -43.92 24.34 -1.76
N SER A 366 -43.32 24.87 -2.83
CA SER A 366 -43.60 24.45 -4.21
C SER A 366 -43.22 22.99 -4.51
N LEU A 367 -42.23 22.43 -3.80
CA LEU A 367 -41.84 21.03 -3.98
C LEU A 367 -42.70 20.06 -3.14
N GLU A 368 -43.36 20.55 -2.09
CA GLU A 368 -44.20 19.71 -1.23
C GLU A 368 -45.31 19.04 -2.04
N SER A 369 -45.92 19.74 -3.01
CA SER A 369 -46.95 19.17 -3.86
C SER A 369 -46.46 17.99 -4.69
N SER A 370 -45.22 18.03 -5.19
CA SER A 370 -44.63 16.93 -5.97
C SER A 370 -44.31 15.73 -5.08
N ILE A 371 -43.81 15.96 -3.86
CA ILE A 371 -43.57 14.89 -2.87
C ILE A 371 -44.89 14.23 -2.47
N MET A 372 -45.93 15.04 -2.21
CA MET A 372 -47.25 14.55 -1.84
C MET A 372 -47.96 13.85 -3.00
N GLU A 373 -47.79 14.32 -4.23
CA GLU A 373 -48.25 13.61 -5.42
C GLU A 373 -47.64 12.21 -5.50
N GLU A 374 -46.33 12.11 -5.30
CA GLU A 374 -45.64 10.82 -5.34
C GLU A 374 -46.08 9.90 -4.19
N PHE A 375 -46.35 10.45 -3.00
CA PHE A 375 -47.01 9.71 -1.92
C PHE A 375 -48.36 9.15 -2.35
N ARG A 376 -49.20 9.90 -3.09
CA ARG A 376 -50.52 9.40 -3.53
C ARG A 376 -50.38 8.20 -4.46
N TYR A 377 -49.40 8.19 -5.37
CA TYR A 377 -49.14 7.04 -6.24
C TYR A 377 -48.71 5.82 -5.41
N MET A 378 -47.70 5.98 -4.56
CA MET A 378 -47.20 4.91 -3.71
C MET A 378 -48.28 4.38 -2.74
N SER A 379 -49.08 5.26 -2.15
CA SER A 379 -50.17 4.92 -1.25
C SER A 379 -51.22 4.04 -1.93
N LYS A 380 -51.55 4.31 -3.21
CA LYS A 380 -52.48 3.46 -3.97
C LYS A 380 -51.93 2.04 -4.13
N GLU A 381 -50.64 1.90 -4.43
CA GLU A 381 -49.98 0.60 -4.56
C GLU A 381 -49.95 -0.14 -3.21
N ILE A 382 -49.61 0.54 -2.11
CA ILE A 382 -49.65 -0.05 -0.74
C ILE A 382 -51.07 -0.51 -0.39
N ALA A 383 -52.08 0.32 -0.63
CA ALA A 383 -53.48 -0.01 -0.35
C ALA A 383 -53.99 -1.21 -1.18
N SER A 384 -53.43 -1.42 -2.38
CA SER A 384 -53.80 -2.56 -3.25
C SER A 384 -53.52 -3.92 -2.61
N HIS A 385 -52.56 -4.00 -1.67
CA HIS A 385 -52.23 -5.22 -0.94
C HIS A 385 -53.27 -5.60 0.12
N LYS A 386 -54.22 -4.71 0.47
CA LYS A 386 -55.35 -4.98 1.38
C LYS A 386 -54.93 -5.63 2.71
N GLY A 387 -53.89 -5.10 3.35
CA GLY A 387 -53.36 -5.63 4.62
C GLY A 387 -52.53 -6.91 4.53
N LYS A 388 -52.34 -7.48 3.33
CA LYS A 388 -51.49 -8.67 3.15
C LYS A 388 -50.01 -8.32 3.21
N PRO A 389 -49.13 -9.25 3.62
CA PRO A 389 -47.68 -9.05 3.59
C PRO A 389 -47.16 -8.71 2.20
N PHE A 390 -46.33 -7.67 2.08
CA PHE A 390 -45.65 -7.29 0.85
C PHE A 390 -44.25 -6.72 1.14
N ASN A 391 -43.38 -6.68 0.12
CA ASN A 391 -42.03 -6.12 0.24
C ASN A 391 -42.02 -4.65 -0.19
N LEU A 392 -41.67 -3.76 0.74
CA LEU A 392 -41.67 -2.32 0.52
C LEU A 392 -40.42 -1.78 -0.22
N HIS A 393 -39.37 -2.59 -0.37
CA HIS A 393 -38.05 -2.13 -0.81
C HIS A 393 -38.08 -1.34 -2.13
N PHE A 394 -38.42 -2.00 -3.24
CA PHE A 394 -38.38 -1.35 -4.54
C PHE A 394 -39.51 -0.34 -4.75
N LEU A 395 -40.63 -0.50 -4.03
CA LEU A 395 -41.71 0.48 -4.04
C LEU A 395 -41.26 1.81 -3.43
N MET A 396 -40.58 1.77 -2.27
CA MET A 396 -40.01 2.95 -1.62
C MET A 396 -38.89 3.57 -2.46
N ASN A 397 -37.98 2.75 -3.00
CA ASN A 397 -36.91 3.26 -3.86
C ASN A 397 -37.50 3.97 -5.09
N ASN A 398 -38.50 3.39 -5.75
CA ASN A 398 -39.14 4.01 -6.91
C ASN A 398 -39.79 5.37 -6.55
N ALA A 399 -40.57 5.41 -5.45
CA ALA A 399 -41.22 6.64 -5.01
C ALA A 399 -40.21 7.77 -4.73
N VAL A 400 -39.17 7.48 -3.95
CA VAL A 400 -38.11 8.47 -3.65
C VAL A 400 -37.36 8.86 -4.93
N SER A 401 -37.07 7.90 -5.81
CA SER A 401 -36.39 8.18 -7.09
C SER A 401 -37.20 9.14 -7.96
N ASN A 402 -38.52 8.99 -8.02
CA ASN A 402 -39.37 9.87 -8.82
C ASN A 402 -39.35 11.33 -8.34
N ILE A 403 -39.16 11.57 -7.04
CA ILE A 403 -39.01 12.94 -6.52
C ILE A 403 -37.76 13.58 -7.11
N ILE A 404 -36.61 12.90 -7.05
CA ILE A 404 -35.38 13.43 -7.62
C ILE A 404 -35.39 13.42 -9.17
N CYS A 405 -36.03 12.45 -9.82
CA CYS A 405 -36.24 12.45 -11.27
C CYS A 405 -37.07 13.64 -11.72
N SER A 406 -38.10 14.03 -10.97
CA SER A 406 -38.89 15.23 -11.31
C SER A 406 -38.06 16.51 -11.28
N LEU A 407 -37.05 16.57 -10.41
CA LEU A 407 -36.13 17.70 -10.31
C LEU A 407 -35.04 17.68 -11.40
N ILE A 408 -34.59 16.49 -11.81
CA ILE A 408 -33.49 16.33 -12.77
C ILE A 408 -33.98 16.31 -14.22
N PHE A 409 -35.03 15.53 -14.49
CA PHE A 409 -35.57 15.26 -15.83
C PHE A 409 -36.90 15.98 -16.12
N GLY A 410 -37.43 16.72 -15.14
CA GLY A 410 -38.72 17.42 -15.30
C GLY A 410 -39.94 16.50 -15.27
N HIS A 411 -39.76 15.18 -15.11
CA HIS A 411 -40.86 14.21 -15.09
C HIS A 411 -40.59 13.02 -14.16
N ARG A 412 -41.67 12.30 -13.85
CA ARG A 412 -41.66 11.03 -13.10
C ARG A 412 -41.71 9.81 -14.04
N PHE A 413 -41.33 8.64 -13.55
CA PHE A 413 -41.49 7.37 -14.25
C PHE A 413 -42.72 6.59 -13.74
N ASP A 414 -43.30 5.76 -14.60
CA ASP A 414 -44.39 4.87 -14.17
C ASP A 414 -43.83 3.73 -13.29
N TYR A 415 -44.62 3.28 -12.31
CA TYR A 415 -44.19 2.22 -11.40
C TYR A 415 -44.06 0.86 -12.10
N LYS A 416 -44.71 0.71 -13.25
CA LYS A 416 -44.67 -0.47 -14.10
C LYS A 416 -43.69 -0.33 -15.26
N ASP A 417 -42.94 0.78 -15.35
CA ASP A 417 -41.87 0.91 -16.34
C ASP A 417 -40.77 -0.10 -16.03
N GLU A 418 -40.69 -1.14 -16.85
CA GLU A 418 -39.72 -2.22 -16.68
C GLU A 418 -38.26 -1.72 -16.75
N LYS A 419 -37.97 -0.71 -17.57
CA LYS A 419 -36.61 -0.16 -17.70
C LYS A 419 -36.21 0.58 -16.44
N PHE A 420 -37.13 1.39 -15.90
CA PHE A 420 -36.87 2.12 -14.67
C PHE A 420 -36.74 1.18 -13.47
N LEU A 421 -37.61 0.17 -13.34
CA LEU A 421 -37.49 -0.85 -12.30
C LEU A 421 -36.17 -1.62 -12.38
N GLN A 422 -35.72 -1.97 -13.59
CA GLN A 422 -34.41 -2.58 -13.81
C GLN A 422 -33.29 -1.66 -13.36
N LEU A 423 -33.37 -0.37 -13.66
CA LEU A 423 -32.38 0.63 -13.24
C LEU A 423 -32.28 0.73 -11.71
N ILE A 424 -33.41 0.83 -11.00
CA ILE A 424 -33.44 0.89 -9.53
C ILE A 424 -32.87 -0.40 -8.92
N THR A 425 -33.18 -1.56 -9.52
CA THR A 425 -32.62 -2.84 -9.09
C THR A 425 -31.10 -2.90 -9.31
N LEU A 426 -30.62 -2.34 -10.42
CA LEU A 426 -29.19 -2.25 -10.72
C LEU A 426 -28.48 -1.29 -9.76
N LEU A 427 -29.11 -0.16 -9.41
CA LEU A 427 -28.61 0.78 -8.41
C LEU A 427 -28.43 0.11 -7.05
N ASP A 428 -29.43 -0.63 -6.53
CA ASP A 428 -29.30 -1.40 -5.27
C ASP A 428 -28.12 -2.38 -5.34
N LYS A 429 -28.01 -3.16 -6.42
CA LYS A 429 -26.89 -4.09 -6.63
C LYS A 429 -25.54 -3.38 -6.70
N GLY A 430 -25.49 -2.23 -7.39
CA GLY A 430 -24.28 -1.43 -7.54
C GLY A 430 -23.76 -0.97 -6.18
N VAL A 431 -24.65 -0.37 -5.38
CA VAL A 431 -24.34 0.05 -4.01
C VAL A 431 -23.81 -1.12 -3.19
N GLN A 432 -24.39 -2.32 -3.27
CA GLN A 432 -23.91 -3.51 -2.55
C GLN A 432 -22.51 -3.97 -2.99
N ILE A 433 -22.19 -3.90 -4.28
CA ILE A 433 -20.86 -4.30 -4.78
C ILE A 433 -19.80 -3.27 -4.36
N GLU A 434 -20.13 -1.99 -4.35
CA GLU A 434 -19.20 -0.89 -4.06
C GLU A 434 -18.66 -0.95 -2.61
N GLY A 435 -19.47 -1.37 -1.64
CA GLY A 435 -19.03 -1.60 -0.25
C GLY A 435 -18.33 -2.95 -0.01
N SER A 436 -18.30 -3.84 -1.00
CA SER A 436 -17.74 -5.19 -0.84
C SER A 436 -16.21 -5.22 -0.94
N ILE A 437 -15.60 -6.32 -0.47
CA ILE A 437 -14.16 -6.58 -0.62
C ILE A 437 -13.68 -6.50 -2.08
N TRP A 438 -14.55 -6.82 -3.05
CA TRP A 438 -14.19 -6.81 -4.47
C TRP A 438 -13.91 -5.40 -4.99
N ALA A 439 -14.68 -4.39 -4.57
CA ALA A 439 -14.43 -3.01 -4.92
C ALA A 439 -13.14 -2.49 -4.25
N GLN A 440 -12.88 -2.90 -3.01
CA GLN A 440 -11.67 -2.52 -2.27
C GLN A 440 -10.40 -3.12 -2.89
N LEU A 441 -10.47 -4.38 -3.32
CA LEU A 441 -9.39 -5.02 -4.09
C LEU A 441 -9.17 -4.33 -5.44
N TYR A 442 -10.25 -3.92 -6.12
CA TYR A 442 -10.14 -3.16 -7.38
C TYR A 442 -9.42 -1.84 -7.18
N ASN A 443 -9.82 -1.08 -6.16
CA ASN A 443 -9.21 0.21 -5.86
C ASN A 443 -7.75 0.08 -5.39
N ALA A 444 -7.40 -1.01 -4.69
CA ALA A 444 -6.04 -1.28 -4.26
C ALA A 444 -5.12 -1.78 -5.40
N PHE A 445 -5.65 -2.62 -6.31
CA PHE A 445 -4.90 -3.31 -7.36
C PHE A 445 -5.58 -3.23 -8.73
N PRO A 446 -5.82 -2.03 -9.28
CA PRO A 446 -6.66 -1.88 -10.48
C PRO A 446 -6.11 -2.61 -11.70
N VAL A 447 -4.79 -2.57 -11.92
CA VAL A 447 -4.15 -3.26 -13.05
C VAL A 447 -4.42 -4.76 -13.04
N LEU A 448 -4.38 -5.38 -11.86
CA LEU A 448 -4.67 -6.80 -11.68
C LEU A 448 -6.16 -7.06 -11.86
N MET A 449 -6.99 -6.30 -11.14
CA MET A 449 -8.42 -6.55 -11.06
C MET A 449 -9.15 -6.31 -12.38
N ARG A 450 -8.67 -5.40 -13.25
CA ARG A 450 -9.18 -5.26 -14.62
C ARG A 450 -9.16 -6.55 -15.45
N ARG A 451 -8.29 -7.51 -15.09
CA ARG A 451 -8.11 -8.77 -15.83
C ARG A 451 -8.80 -9.96 -15.15
N PHE A 452 -9.14 -9.83 -13.86
CA PHE A 452 -9.75 -10.92 -13.10
C PHE A 452 -11.27 -10.90 -13.26
N PRO A 453 -11.92 -12.05 -13.53
CA PRO A 453 -13.38 -12.09 -13.51
C PRO A 453 -13.90 -11.85 -12.08
N GLY A 454 -15.00 -11.14 -11.95
CA GLY A 454 -15.63 -10.90 -10.65
C GLY A 454 -16.81 -9.92 -10.69
N PRO A 455 -17.49 -9.72 -9.56
CA PRO A 455 -18.68 -8.87 -9.47
C PRO A 455 -18.39 -7.38 -9.72
N HIS A 456 -17.13 -6.94 -9.60
CA HIS A 456 -16.73 -5.56 -9.91
C HIS A 456 -17.00 -5.18 -11.38
N HIS A 457 -16.97 -6.13 -12.33
CA HIS A 457 -17.38 -5.86 -13.71
C HIS A 457 -18.88 -5.64 -13.86
N THR A 458 -19.70 -6.25 -12.99
CA THR A 458 -21.14 -5.96 -12.93
C THR A 458 -21.36 -4.53 -12.49
N LEU A 459 -20.60 -4.00 -11.52
CA LEU A 459 -20.68 -2.60 -11.11
C LEU A 459 -20.38 -1.64 -12.27
N GLN A 460 -19.33 -1.92 -13.05
CA GLN A 460 -19.02 -1.11 -14.24
C GLN A 460 -20.13 -1.13 -15.28
N LYS A 461 -20.83 -2.27 -15.42
CA LYS A 461 -22.01 -2.36 -16.29
C LYS A 461 -23.17 -1.53 -15.75
N VAL A 462 -23.45 -1.62 -14.44
CA VAL A 462 -24.48 -0.81 -13.76
C VAL A 462 -24.25 0.68 -14.03
N TYR A 463 -23.03 1.17 -13.84
CA TYR A 463 -22.72 2.58 -14.09
C TYR A 463 -22.93 2.97 -15.56
N ARG A 464 -22.52 2.13 -16.51
CA ARG A 464 -22.76 2.39 -17.94
C ARG A 464 -24.25 2.47 -18.26
N ASP A 465 -25.05 1.53 -17.77
CA ASP A 465 -26.50 1.49 -18.02
C ASP A 465 -27.19 2.75 -17.46
N ILE A 466 -26.79 3.24 -16.28
CA ILE A 466 -27.32 4.49 -15.71
C ILE A 466 -26.84 5.70 -16.49
N ILE A 467 -25.56 5.77 -16.85
CA ILE A 467 -24.99 6.86 -17.67
C ILE A 467 -25.69 6.94 -19.04
N ASP A 468 -26.01 5.80 -19.66
CA ASP A 468 -26.72 5.78 -20.94
C ASP A 468 -28.15 6.30 -20.81
N LEU A 469 -28.82 6.07 -19.68
CA LEU A 469 -30.09 6.75 -19.38
C LEU A 469 -29.88 8.27 -19.25
N MET A 470 -28.90 8.72 -18.47
CA MET A 470 -28.63 10.16 -18.30
C MET A 470 -28.35 10.85 -19.65
N LYS A 471 -27.59 10.20 -20.53
CA LYS A 471 -27.34 10.68 -21.90
C LYS A 471 -28.61 10.70 -22.75
N THR A 472 -29.44 9.67 -22.63
CA THR A 472 -30.71 9.60 -23.35
C THR A 472 -31.63 10.74 -22.93
N GLU A 473 -31.77 10.99 -21.62
CA GLU A 473 -32.57 12.12 -21.11
C GLU A 473 -31.96 13.46 -21.54
N MET A 474 -30.64 13.65 -21.40
CA MET A 474 -29.96 14.86 -21.87
C MET A 474 -30.24 15.15 -23.36
N ASN A 475 -30.17 14.13 -24.21
CA ASN A 475 -30.42 14.29 -25.65
C ASN A 475 -31.87 14.71 -25.94
N LYS A 476 -32.86 14.13 -25.24
CA LYS A 476 -34.27 14.57 -25.36
C LYS A 476 -34.44 16.02 -24.93
N HIS A 477 -33.80 16.40 -23.83
CA HIS A 477 -33.88 17.78 -23.34
C HIS A 477 -33.30 18.76 -24.37
N ARG A 478 -32.19 18.37 -25.02
CA ARG A 478 -31.53 19.15 -26.08
C ARG A 478 -32.39 19.36 -27.32
N GLU A 479 -33.26 18.41 -27.68
CA GLU A 479 -34.17 18.52 -28.84
C GLU A 479 -35.26 19.59 -28.60
N ASP A 480 -35.83 19.61 -27.40
CA ASP A 480 -36.93 20.52 -27.02
C ASP A 480 -36.46 21.66 -26.10
N TRP A 481 -35.17 22.01 -26.15
CA TRP A 481 -34.56 22.91 -25.19
C TRP A 481 -35.00 24.36 -25.39
N ASN A 482 -35.52 25.00 -24.31
CA ASN A 482 -35.87 26.41 -24.30
C ASN A 482 -35.14 27.15 -23.16
N PRO A 483 -34.11 27.97 -23.45
CA PRO A 483 -33.36 28.72 -22.43
C PRO A 483 -34.20 29.71 -21.61
N SER A 484 -35.36 30.14 -22.11
CA SER A 484 -36.22 31.12 -21.44
C SER A 484 -37.17 30.52 -20.41
N ASP A 485 -37.41 29.21 -20.49
CA ASP A 485 -38.33 28.48 -19.62
C ASP A 485 -37.74 27.11 -19.27
N PRO A 486 -36.71 27.06 -18.40
CA PRO A 486 -36.05 25.82 -18.05
C PRO A 486 -36.97 24.92 -17.22
N ARG A 487 -37.16 23.67 -17.66
CA ARG A 487 -38.07 22.71 -17.02
C ARG A 487 -37.49 22.09 -15.75
N ASP A 488 -36.18 21.88 -15.72
CA ASP A 488 -35.48 21.07 -14.72
C ASP A 488 -33.97 21.36 -14.64
N PHE A 489 -33.26 20.54 -13.87
CA PHE A 489 -31.81 20.64 -13.71
C PHE A 489 -31.05 20.54 -15.03
N ILE A 490 -31.44 19.63 -15.93
CA ILE A 490 -30.75 19.42 -17.20
C ILE A 490 -30.87 20.66 -18.08
N ASP A 491 -32.08 21.20 -18.23
CA ASP A 491 -32.31 22.42 -19.02
C ASP A 491 -31.49 23.61 -18.50
N CYS A 492 -31.49 23.82 -17.17
CA CYS A 492 -30.69 24.86 -16.53
C CYS A 492 -29.19 24.66 -16.80
N TYR A 493 -28.71 23.42 -16.79
CA TYR A 493 -27.30 23.11 -17.00
C TYR A 493 -26.91 23.30 -18.46
N LEU A 494 -27.76 22.91 -19.42
CA LEU A 494 -27.56 23.20 -20.85
C LEU A 494 -27.43 24.71 -21.10
N THR A 495 -28.23 25.54 -20.41
CA THR A 495 -28.08 27.01 -20.44
C THR A 495 -26.74 27.46 -19.89
N GLU A 496 -26.24 26.84 -18.84
CA GLU A 496 -24.94 27.19 -18.28
C GLU A 496 -23.79 26.77 -19.20
N ILE A 497 -23.89 25.60 -19.86
CA ILE A 497 -22.95 25.18 -20.90
C ILE A 497 -22.89 26.23 -22.03
N GLN A 498 -24.05 26.67 -22.54
CA GLN A 498 -24.07 27.67 -23.62
C GLN A 498 -23.45 29.00 -23.18
N LYS A 499 -23.78 29.51 -21.99
CA LYS A 499 -23.17 30.74 -21.46
C LYS A 499 -21.65 30.66 -21.31
N HIS A 500 -21.13 29.48 -20.96
CA HIS A 500 -19.69 29.28 -20.80
C HIS A 500 -18.96 29.14 -22.13
N GLN A 501 -19.60 28.59 -23.17
CA GLN A 501 -19.06 28.58 -24.53
C GLN A 501 -18.94 29.99 -25.13
N ASP A 502 -19.83 30.91 -24.73
CA ASP A 502 -19.82 32.30 -25.20
C ASP A 502 -18.79 33.20 -24.47
N LYS A 503 -18.18 32.74 -23.37
CA LYS A 503 -17.17 33.48 -22.59
C LYS A 503 -15.75 33.14 -23.07
N ARG A 504 -14.88 34.15 -23.15
CA ARG A 504 -13.47 34.03 -23.59
C ARG A 504 -12.59 33.21 -22.62
N ASP A 505 -11.56 32.57 -23.18
CA ASP A 505 -10.59 31.60 -22.61
C ASP A 505 -9.80 32.02 -21.33
N ASP A 506 -10.11 33.15 -20.69
CA ASP A 506 -9.33 33.71 -19.57
C ASP A 506 -9.82 33.28 -18.17
N GLU A 507 -11.00 32.63 -18.06
CA GLU A 507 -11.50 32.08 -16.79
C GLU A 507 -11.02 30.64 -16.55
N PRO A 508 -10.70 30.24 -15.30
CA PRO A 508 -10.40 28.84 -14.98
C PRO A 508 -11.56 27.95 -15.42
N ASP A 509 -11.26 26.83 -16.07
CA ASP A 509 -12.28 25.92 -16.58
C ASP A 509 -13.18 25.41 -15.44
N ALA A 510 -14.43 25.89 -15.44
CA ALA A 510 -15.48 25.44 -14.52
C ALA A 510 -15.99 24.03 -14.86
N CYS A 511 -15.58 23.51 -16.03
CA CYS A 511 -15.98 22.25 -16.64
C CYS A 511 -17.50 22.12 -16.72
N PHE A 512 -18.19 23.18 -17.17
CA PHE A 512 -19.58 23.08 -17.59
C PHE A 512 -19.61 22.49 -19.01
N ASP A 513 -19.55 21.16 -19.06
CA ASP A 513 -19.63 20.35 -20.27
C ASP A 513 -20.65 19.23 -20.12
N GLU A 514 -20.99 18.57 -21.23
CA GLU A 514 -21.97 17.48 -21.28
C GLU A 514 -21.55 16.27 -20.42
N GLY A 515 -20.25 15.98 -20.34
CA GLY A 515 -19.75 14.89 -19.51
C GLY A 515 -20.02 15.14 -18.03
N ASN A 516 -19.80 16.38 -17.58
CA ASN A 516 -20.03 16.78 -16.20
C ASN A 516 -21.52 16.91 -15.88
N LEU A 517 -22.35 17.35 -16.82
CA LEU A 517 -23.82 17.29 -16.71
C LEU A 517 -24.29 15.86 -16.45
N VAL A 518 -23.90 14.91 -17.30
CA VAL A 518 -24.26 13.49 -17.17
C VAL A 518 -23.84 12.95 -15.80
N MET A 519 -22.63 13.27 -15.33
CA MET A 519 -22.14 12.82 -14.02
C MET A 519 -22.83 13.51 -12.84
N CYS A 520 -23.17 14.80 -12.96
CA CYS A 520 -23.96 15.50 -11.94
C CYS A 520 -25.38 14.91 -11.82
N SER A 521 -26.02 14.61 -12.94
CA SER A 521 -27.34 13.94 -12.95
C SER A 521 -27.26 12.53 -12.35
N PHE A 522 -26.23 11.76 -12.69
CA PHE A 522 -25.95 10.46 -12.07
C PHE A 522 -25.78 10.58 -10.54
N ASP A 523 -24.96 11.51 -10.08
CA ASP A 523 -24.67 11.73 -8.65
C ASP A 523 -25.93 12.12 -7.87
N LEU A 524 -26.73 13.06 -8.42
CA LEU A 524 -27.97 13.50 -7.79
C LEU A 524 -29.00 12.37 -7.73
N PHE A 525 -29.18 11.63 -8.82
CA PHE A 525 -30.10 10.49 -8.90
C PHE A 525 -29.73 9.39 -7.89
N GLY A 526 -28.47 8.93 -7.88
CA GLY A 526 -28.02 7.85 -7.01
C GLY A 526 -28.09 8.22 -5.53
N ALA A 527 -27.57 9.40 -5.16
CA ALA A 527 -27.53 9.86 -3.77
C ALA A 527 -28.92 10.21 -3.22
N GLY A 528 -29.78 10.83 -4.05
CA GLY A 528 -31.15 11.19 -3.69
C GLY A 528 -32.08 9.99 -3.52
N THR A 529 -31.79 8.88 -4.21
CA THR A 529 -32.62 7.68 -4.18
C THR A 529 -32.34 6.79 -2.96
N GLU A 530 -31.14 6.23 -2.87
CA GLU A 530 -30.86 5.08 -2.01
C GLU A 530 -30.88 5.45 -0.51
N THR A 531 -30.41 6.65 -0.16
CA THR A 531 -30.23 7.04 1.25
C THR A 531 -31.57 7.40 1.92
N THR A 532 -32.43 8.15 1.25
CA THR A 532 -33.75 8.50 1.78
C THR A 532 -34.67 7.28 1.81
N SER A 533 -34.70 6.47 0.74
CA SER A 533 -35.52 5.25 0.71
C SER A 533 -35.12 4.27 1.81
N THR A 534 -33.82 4.09 2.05
CA THR A 534 -33.30 3.25 3.14
C THR A 534 -33.72 3.77 4.51
N THR A 535 -33.68 5.09 4.73
CA THR A 535 -34.12 5.70 5.98
C THR A 535 -35.61 5.47 6.23
N LEU A 536 -36.46 5.65 5.21
CA LEU A 536 -37.90 5.40 5.31
C LEU A 536 -38.23 3.93 5.54
N ARG A 537 -37.49 3.01 4.92
CA ARG A 537 -37.60 1.57 5.18
C ARG A 537 -37.26 1.23 6.64
N TRP A 538 -36.17 1.78 7.18
CA TRP A 538 -35.91 1.68 8.62
C TRP A 538 -37.07 2.23 9.44
N GLY A 539 -37.59 3.41 9.09
CA GLY A 539 -38.73 4.02 9.76
C GLY A 539 -39.94 3.09 9.83
N VAL A 540 -40.37 2.51 8.70
CA VAL A 540 -41.50 1.57 8.67
C VAL A 540 -41.22 0.32 9.51
N LEU A 541 -40.01 -0.22 9.46
CA LEU A 541 -39.62 -1.39 10.26
C LEU A 541 -39.66 -1.08 11.77
N TYR A 542 -39.19 0.10 12.18
CA TYR A 542 -39.26 0.55 13.57
C TYR A 542 -40.71 0.75 14.02
N MET A 543 -41.55 1.40 13.20
CA MET A 543 -42.97 1.61 13.54
C MET A 543 -43.74 0.28 13.67
N ALA A 544 -43.42 -0.69 12.82
CA ALA A 544 -44.02 -2.03 12.89
C ALA A 544 -43.59 -2.85 14.12
N LYS A 545 -42.42 -2.58 14.69
CA LYS A 545 -41.92 -3.26 15.89
C LYS A 545 -42.36 -2.57 17.18
N TYR A 546 -42.29 -1.25 17.22
CA TYR A 546 -42.57 -0.42 18.39
C TYR A 546 -43.94 0.23 18.22
N THR A 547 -44.99 -0.58 18.37
CA THR A 547 -46.38 -0.16 18.11
C THR A 547 -46.80 0.99 19.01
N GLU A 548 -46.30 1.04 20.24
CA GLU A 548 -46.53 2.14 21.19
C GLU A 548 -45.91 3.47 20.74
N ILE A 549 -44.81 3.43 19.97
CA ILE A 549 -44.21 4.64 19.39
C ILE A 549 -45.02 5.06 18.17
N GLN A 550 -45.43 4.09 17.33
CA GLN A 550 -46.29 4.34 16.18
C GLN A 550 -47.62 4.99 16.59
N GLU A 551 -48.30 4.47 17.63
CA GLU A 551 -49.54 5.02 18.17
C GLU A 551 -49.36 6.48 18.62
N LYS A 552 -48.30 6.79 19.37
CA LYS A 552 -48.01 8.19 19.79
C LYS A 552 -47.76 9.14 18.63
N VAL A 553 -47.08 8.68 17.58
CA VAL A 553 -46.90 9.49 16.37
C VAL A 553 -48.24 9.70 15.66
N GLN A 554 -49.06 8.66 15.56
CA GLN A 554 -50.40 8.74 14.98
C GLN A 554 -51.31 9.69 15.77
N GLU A 555 -51.28 9.66 17.10
CA GLU A 555 -52.00 10.59 17.98
C GLU A 555 -51.56 12.06 17.75
N GLU A 556 -50.25 12.32 17.65
CA GLU A 556 -49.74 13.67 17.37
C GLU A 556 -50.15 14.15 15.97
N ILE A 557 -50.11 13.27 14.96
CA ILE A 557 -50.59 13.56 13.60
C ILE A 557 -52.09 13.91 13.62
N ASP A 558 -52.91 13.10 14.28
CA ASP A 558 -54.36 13.32 14.33
C ASP A 558 -54.71 14.62 15.07
N SER A 559 -53.95 14.97 16.11
CA SER A 559 -54.14 16.19 16.87
C SER A 559 -53.73 17.46 16.11
N VAL A 560 -52.67 17.43 15.31
CA VAL A 560 -52.09 18.63 14.66
C VAL A 560 -52.61 18.80 13.24
N ILE A 561 -52.71 17.70 12.49
CA ILE A 561 -53.05 17.68 11.07
C ILE A 561 -54.49 17.20 10.87
N GLY A 562 -54.88 16.16 11.63
CA GLY A 562 -56.14 15.45 11.44
C GLY A 562 -56.12 14.56 10.19
N GLN A 563 -57.31 14.10 9.75
CA GLN A 563 -57.46 13.22 8.58
C GLN A 563 -58.00 13.95 7.33
N SER A 564 -58.37 15.23 7.45
CA SER A 564 -59.04 15.98 6.38
C SER A 564 -58.11 16.64 5.37
N ARG A 565 -56.81 16.76 5.69
CA ARG A 565 -55.80 17.40 4.83
C ARG A 565 -54.49 16.64 4.85
N GLU A 566 -53.69 16.87 3.83
CA GLU A 566 -52.35 16.30 3.73
C GLU A 566 -51.35 17.04 4.66
N PRO A 567 -50.27 16.35 5.09
CA PRO A 567 -49.19 16.98 5.84
C PRO A 567 -48.43 18.04 5.01
N SER A 568 -47.92 19.06 5.68
CA SER A 568 -47.07 20.11 5.11
C SER A 568 -45.85 20.35 6.00
N MET A 569 -44.76 20.92 5.46
CA MET A 569 -43.59 21.26 6.27
C MET A 569 -43.90 22.31 7.35
N GLU A 570 -44.98 23.07 7.20
CA GLU A 570 -45.48 24.01 8.21
C GLU A 570 -45.97 23.32 9.49
N ASP A 571 -46.29 22.02 9.43
CA ASP A 571 -46.76 21.25 10.58
C ASP A 571 -45.61 20.83 11.51
N ARG A 572 -44.41 20.64 10.95
CA ARG A 572 -43.24 20.10 11.66
C ARG A 572 -42.91 20.80 12.99
N PRO A 573 -42.90 22.14 13.10
CA PRO A 573 -42.60 22.81 14.37
C PRO A 573 -43.59 22.48 15.50
N ASN A 574 -44.80 22.04 15.17
CA ASN A 574 -45.86 21.68 16.11
C ASN A 574 -45.91 20.16 16.40
N MET A 575 -45.01 19.37 15.82
CA MET A 575 -44.95 17.91 15.96
C MET A 575 -43.61 17.45 16.55
N PRO A 576 -43.26 17.88 17.78
CA PRO A 576 -41.96 17.61 18.37
C PRO A 576 -41.68 16.11 18.55
N TYR A 577 -42.70 15.28 18.83
CA TYR A 577 -42.51 13.85 19.03
C TYR A 577 -42.20 13.14 17.70
N THR A 578 -42.92 13.47 16.64
CA THR A 578 -42.68 12.96 15.29
C THR A 578 -41.31 13.38 14.78
N ASP A 579 -40.91 14.63 14.99
CA ASP A 579 -39.56 15.08 14.60
C ASP A 579 -38.48 14.33 15.39
N ALA A 580 -38.69 14.08 16.69
CA ALA A 580 -37.80 13.26 17.51
C ALA A 580 -37.70 11.80 17.02
N VAL A 581 -38.81 11.19 16.62
CA VAL A 581 -38.86 9.83 16.05
C VAL A 581 -38.08 9.76 14.73
N ILE A 582 -38.27 10.71 13.83
CA ILE A 582 -37.52 10.77 12.56
C ILE A 582 -36.03 10.91 12.82
N HIS A 583 -35.63 11.78 13.75
CA HIS A 583 -34.22 11.94 14.12
C HIS A 583 -33.63 10.67 14.73
N GLU A 584 -34.38 9.98 15.58
CA GLU A 584 -33.95 8.71 16.16
C GLU A 584 -33.82 7.61 15.10
N ILE A 585 -34.74 7.54 14.12
CA ILE A 585 -34.64 6.63 12.95
C ILE A 585 -33.33 6.88 12.21
N GLN A 586 -32.98 8.15 11.93
CA GLN A 586 -31.73 8.48 11.25
C GLN A 586 -30.50 8.11 12.09
N ARG A 587 -30.54 8.35 13.41
CA ARG A 587 -29.43 8.06 14.34
C ARG A 587 -29.16 6.56 14.39
N ILE A 588 -30.18 5.76 14.71
CA ILE A 588 -30.01 4.31 14.90
C ILE A 588 -29.90 3.56 13.57
N GLY A 589 -30.55 4.05 12.52
CA GLY A 589 -30.44 3.49 11.17
C GLY A 589 -29.05 3.71 10.57
N ASN A 590 -28.38 4.81 10.97
CA ASN A 590 -26.98 5.11 10.66
C ASN A 590 -26.63 4.84 9.18
N VAL A 591 -27.45 5.37 8.27
CA VAL A 591 -27.51 4.92 6.87
C VAL A 591 -26.17 5.02 6.16
N VAL A 592 -25.29 5.97 6.47
CA VAL A 592 -23.95 6.07 5.86
C VAL A 592 -22.88 6.02 6.98
N PRO A 593 -22.57 4.83 7.52
CA PRO A 593 -21.89 4.68 8.81
C PRO A 593 -20.43 5.13 8.82
N LEU A 594 -19.77 5.13 7.65
CA LEU A 594 -18.39 5.56 7.45
C LEU A 594 -18.26 6.90 6.71
N ASN A 595 -19.38 7.62 6.57
CA ASN A 595 -19.44 8.84 5.75
C ASN A 595 -18.89 8.58 4.33
N LEU A 596 -18.57 9.64 3.60
CA LEU A 596 -17.72 9.56 2.42
C LEU A 596 -16.27 9.93 2.77
N PRO A 597 -15.27 9.23 2.20
CA PRO A 597 -13.87 9.48 2.53
C PRO A 597 -13.40 10.83 2.00
N HIS A 598 -12.53 11.47 2.77
CA HIS A 598 -11.87 12.73 2.44
C HIS A 598 -10.40 12.48 2.09
N VAL A 599 -9.71 13.47 1.51
CA VAL A 599 -8.26 13.46 1.30
C VAL A 599 -7.68 14.75 1.85
N THR A 600 -6.53 14.63 2.52
CA THR A 600 -5.73 15.78 2.97
C THR A 600 -5.10 16.47 1.75
N ASN A 601 -5.36 17.76 1.55
CA ASN A 601 -4.74 18.52 0.45
C ASN A 601 -3.41 19.19 0.82
N ARG A 602 -3.03 19.09 2.09
CA ARG A 602 -1.77 19.51 2.70
C ARG A 602 -1.51 18.68 3.96
N ASP A 603 -0.37 18.85 4.60
CA ASP A 603 -0.11 18.23 5.90
C ASP A 603 -1.03 18.82 6.99
N VAL A 604 -1.67 17.95 7.79
CA VAL A 604 -2.66 18.35 8.81
C VAL A 604 -2.30 17.72 10.15
N GLN A 605 -2.44 18.50 11.23
CA GLN A 605 -2.37 17.99 12.61
C GLN A 605 -3.77 17.60 13.08
N ILE A 606 -3.98 16.34 13.50
CA ILE A 606 -5.24 15.85 14.08
C ILE A 606 -4.93 14.93 15.25
N GLY A 607 -5.53 15.18 16.43
CA GLY A 607 -5.35 14.30 17.60
C GLY A 607 -3.89 14.11 18.03
N GLY A 608 -3.04 15.12 17.79
CA GLY A 608 -1.60 15.07 18.09
C GLY A 608 -0.73 14.36 17.04
N TYR A 609 -1.31 13.92 15.92
CA TYR A 609 -0.60 13.26 14.83
C TYR A 609 -0.50 14.14 13.58
N THR A 610 0.60 13.98 12.84
CA THR A 610 0.81 14.60 11.54
C THR A 610 0.31 13.66 10.44
N ILE A 611 -0.71 14.10 9.70
CA ILE A 611 -1.24 13.40 8.52
C ILE A 611 -0.71 14.11 7.27
N PRO A 612 0.16 13.49 6.46
CA PRO A 612 0.69 14.09 5.25
C PRO A 612 -0.38 14.40 4.20
N LYS A 613 -0.07 15.28 3.24
CA LYS A 613 -0.85 15.49 2.02
C LYS A 613 -1.10 14.17 1.26
N GLY A 614 -2.29 14.02 0.71
CA GLY A 614 -2.69 12.91 -0.16
C GLY A 614 -3.16 11.67 0.58
N VAL A 615 -3.36 11.74 1.90
CA VAL A 615 -3.82 10.61 2.72
C VAL A 615 -5.35 10.62 2.78
N THR A 616 -5.95 9.45 2.54
CA THR A 616 -7.39 9.27 2.69
C THR A 616 -7.79 9.28 4.16
N VAL A 617 -8.83 10.02 4.50
CA VAL A 617 -9.39 10.14 5.84
C VAL A 617 -10.82 9.61 5.83
N MET A 618 -11.11 8.65 6.69
CA MET A 618 -12.41 7.99 6.82
C MET A 618 -13.09 8.43 8.12
N PRO A 619 -14.14 9.28 8.05
CA PRO A 619 -14.90 9.68 9.25
C PRO A 619 -15.89 8.58 9.66
N ASN A 620 -15.68 7.93 10.80
CA ASN A 620 -16.59 6.90 11.28
C ASN A 620 -17.76 7.52 12.07
N LEU A 621 -18.91 7.70 11.41
CA LEU A 621 -20.13 8.23 12.05
C LEU A 621 -20.72 7.27 13.09
N THR A 622 -20.50 5.96 12.95
CA THR A 622 -20.95 4.96 13.94
C THR A 622 -20.41 5.27 15.32
N SER A 623 -19.13 5.66 15.40
CA SER A 623 -18.48 6.02 16.67
C SER A 623 -19.09 7.26 17.34
N VAL A 624 -19.87 8.07 16.61
CA VAL A 624 -20.53 9.28 17.12
C VAL A 624 -22.00 9.04 17.42
N LEU A 625 -22.72 8.41 16.48
CA LEU A 625 -24.17 8.18 16.62
C LEU A 625 -24.50 7.10 17.65
N PHE A 626 -23.51 6.32 18.08
CA PHE A 626 -23.61 5.32 19.15
C PHE A 626 -22.67 5.61 20.34
N ASP A 627 -22.13 6.83 20.46
CA ASP A 627 -21.29 7.21 21.59
C ASP A 627 -22.10 7.22 22.90
N LYS A 628 -21.71 6.37 23.86
CA LYS A 628 -22.33 6.29 25.19
C LYS A 628 -22.23 7.58 26.02
N ASN A 629 -21.34 8.50 25.64
CA ASN A 629 -21.20 9.79 26.31
C ASN A 629 -22.16 10.85 25.74
N GLU A 630 -22.65 10.64 24.51
CA GLU A 630 -23.54 11.57 23.81
C GLU A 630 -25.02 11.10 23.85
N TRP A 631 -25.24 9.79 23.98
CA TRP A 631 -26.55 9.15 23.96
C TRP A 631 -26.75 8.27 25.18
N GLU A 632 -27.86 8.46 25.89
CA GLU A 632 -28.15 7.73 27.14
C GLU A 632 -28.37 6.22 26.90
N THR A 633 -29.05 5.87 25.80
CA THR A 633 -29.33 4.48 25.40
C THR A 633 -28.92 4.25 23.93
N PRO A 634 -27.61 4.27 23.59
CA PRO A 634 -27.15 4.37 22.20
C PRO A 634 -27.61 3.21 21.30
N ASN A 635 -27.76 2.01 21.86
CA ASN A 635 -28.14 0.80 21.12
C ASN A 635 -29.66 0.51 21.14
N THR A 636 -30.46 1.40 21.73
CA THR A 636 -31.91 1.24 21.83
C THR A 636 -32.59 2.33 21.02
N PHE A 637 -33.67 1.98 20.33
CA PHE A 637 -34.51 2.95 19.64
C PHE A 637 -35.30 3.76 20.67
N ASN A 638 -34.90 5.00 20.90
CA ASN A 638 -35.46 5.86 21.93
C ASN A 638 -35.63 7.31 21.42
N PRO A 639 -36.84 7.72 21.01
CA PRO A 639 -37.12 9.10 20.61
C PRO A 639 -36.80 10.14 21.69
N GLY A 640 -36.79 9.73 22.96
CA GLY A 640 -36.43 10.58 24.10
C GLY A 640 -35.04 11.20 24.02
N HIS A 641 -34.12 10.64 23.21
CA HIS A 641 -32.80 11.26 22.95
C HIS A 641 -32.89 12.69 22.37
N PHE A 642 -34.00 12.99 21.68
CA PHE A 642 -34.26 14.26 21.01
C PHE A 642 -35.38 15.08 21.68
N LEU A 643 -35.81 14.71 22.89
CA LEU A 643 -36.84 15.43 23.64
C LEU A 643 -36.26 15.92 24.96
N ASN A 644 -36.63 17.15 25.35
CA ASN A 644 -36.34 17.65 26.69
C ASN A 644 -37.41 17.19 27.70
N LYS A 645 -37.26 17.59 28.97
CA LYS A 645 -38.20 17.22 30.05
C LYS A 645 -39.62 17.75 29.82
N GLU A 646 -39.77 18.81 29.03
CA GLU A 646 -41.05 19.41 28.67
C GLU A 646 -41.66 18.80 27.39
N GLY A 647 -41.03 17.78 26.79
CA GLY A 647 -41.49 17.15 25.56
C GLY A 647 -41.23 17.98 24.29
N LYS A 648 -40.40 19.01 24.35
CA LYS A 648 -39.98 19.81 23.18
C LYS A 648 -38.80 19.15 22.48
N PHE A 649 -38.79 19.25 21.16
CA PHE A 649 -37.69 18.78 20.34
C PHE A 649 -36.38 19.53 20.63
N VAL A 650 -35.28 18.79 20.79
CA VAL A 650 -33.93 19.32 20.98
C VAL A 650 -32.96 18.60 20.05
N LYS A 651 -32.31 19.37 19.16
CA LYS A 651 -31.24 18.84 18.30
C LYS A 651 -29.92 18.69 19.06
N ARG A 652 -29.42 17.47 19.16
CA ARG A 652 -28.08 17.16 19.70
C ARG A 652 -26.96 17.56 18.73
N ALA A 653 -25.82 18.02 19.24
CA ALA A 653 -24.67 18.39 18.41
C ALA A 653 -24.01 17.17 17.73
N ALA A 654 -23.95 16.03 18.43
CA ALA A 654 -23.48 14.76 17.91
C ALA A 654 -24.39 14.14 16.83
N PHE A 655 -25.56 14.73 16.55
CA PHE A 655 -26.43 14.27 15.47
C PHE A 655 -25.97 14.81 14.10
N ILE A 656 -25.08 14.04 13.46
CA ILE A 656 -24.42 14.38 12.19
C ILE A 656 -24.61 13.33 11.07
N PRO A 657 -25.83 12.81 10.81
CA PRO A 657 -26.04 11.79 9.77
C PRO A 657 -25.76 12.32 8.34
N PHE A 658 -25.77 13.65 8.17
CA PHE A 658 -25.47 14.33 6.90
C PHE A 658 -24.02 14.83 6.80
N SER A 659 -23.12 14.19 7.56
CA SER A 659 -21.77 14.69 7.86
C SER A 659 -21.78 15.93 8.75
N VAL A 660 -20.59 16.43 9.09
CA VAL A 660 -20.40 17.60 9.95
C VAL A 660 -20.75 18.87 9.16
N GLY A 661 -21.83 19.55 9.53
CA GLY A 661 -22.27 20.80 8.88
C GLY A 661 -23.37 21.57 9.62
N LYS A 662 -23.29 22.91 9.55
CA LYS A 662 -24.02 24.00 10.25
C LYS A 662 -23.50 24.43 11.63
N GLN A 663 -23.13 23.52 12.53
CA GLN A 663 -22.61 23.85 13.87
C GLN A 663 -21.08 23.99 13.92
N CYS A 664 -20.40 23.67 12.82
CA CYS A 664 -18.95 23.69 12.69
C CYS A 664 -18.54 24.63 11.55
N MET A 665 -17.44 25.36 11.71
CA MET A 665 -17.05 26.49 10.84
C MET A 665 -16.81 26.12 9.37
N ASN A 666 -16.79 24.84 8.98
CA ASN A 666 -16.47 24.42 7.63
C ASN A 666 -17.63 23.67 6.93
N ARG A 667 -18.29 24.35 5.98
CA ARG A 667 -19.55 23.93 5.34
C ARG A 667 -19.38 23.19 4.01
N LYS A 668 -18.14 22.92 3.60
CA LYS A 668 -17.84 22.74 2.17
C LYS A 668 -18.35 21.42 1.60
N ARG A 669 -18.29 20.32 2.35
CA ARG A 669 -18.71 18.97 1.91
C ARG A 669 -19.88 18.37 2.72
N VAL A 670 -20.68 19.22 3.39
CA VAL A 670 -21.96 18.76 3.99
C VAL A 670 -22.87 18.21 2.89
N CYS A 671 -23.72 17.23 3.21
CA CYS A 671 -24.67 16.66 2.26
C CYS A 671 -25.40 17.77 1.49
N LEU A 672 -25.34 17.70 0.15
CA LEU A 672 -25.99 18.66 -0.74
C LEU A 672 -27.52 18.58 -0.62
N GLY A 673 -28.04 17.36 -0.53
CA GLY A 673 -29.46 17.06 -0.44
C GLY A 673 -30.06 17.11 0.98
N GLU A 674 -29.35 17.63 2.00
CA GLU A 674 -29.84 17.61 3.39
C GLU A 674 -31.26 18.18 3.52
N ASN A 675 -31.54 19.31 2.87
CA ASN A 675 -32.84 19.96 2.97
C ASN A 675 -33.93 19.14 2.25
N LEU A 676 -33.62 18.57 1.07
CA LEU A 676 -34.55 17.72 0.33
C LEU A 676 -34.88 16.46 1.13
N ALA A 677 -33.86 15.73 1.60
CA ALA A 677 -34.04 14.54 2.41
C ALA A 677 -34.87 14.81 3.68
N ARG A 678 -34.62 15.92 4.39
CA ARG A 678 -35.43 16.28 5.56
C ARG A 678 -36.89 16.56 5.22
N MET A 679 -37.19 17.12 4.05
CA MET A 679 -38.56 17.34 3.59
C MET A 679 -39.23 16.02 3.24
N GLU A 680 -38.58 15.20 2.42
CA GLU A 680 -39.07 13.86 2.03
C GLU A 680 -39.32 12.98 3.26
N LEU A 681 -38.36 12.93 4.18
CA LEU A 681 -38.48 12.13 5.41
C LEU A 681 -39.67 12.57 6.24
N PHE A 682 -39.87 13.88 6.44
CA PHE A 682 -41.00 14.36 7.22
C PHE A 682 -42.32 14.06 6.50
N LEU A 683 -42.50 14.56 5.28
CA LEU A 683 -43.76 14.47 4.55
C LEU A 683 -44.17 13.02 4.26
N LEU A 684 -43.24 12.17 3.80
CA LEU A 684 -43.57 10.78 3.49
C LEU A 684 -43.85 9.99 4.78
N PHE A 685 -43.04 10.15 5.83
CA PHE A 685 -43.24 9.45 7.11
C PHE A 685 -44.56 9.84 7.77
N THR A 686 -44.86 11.15 7.85
CA THR A 686 -46.14 11.62 8.41
C THR A 686 -47.31 11.14 7.58
N SER A 687 -47.22 11.19 6.25
CA SER A 687 -48.31 10.75 5.37
C SER A 687 -48.56 9.24 5.46
N PHE A 688 -47.49 8.45 5.57
CA PHE A 688 -47.59 7.02 5.82
C PHE A 688 -48.33 6.72 7.11
N LEU A 689 -47.94 7.37 8.21
CA LEU A 689 -48.56 7.11 9.51
C LEU A 689 -49.92 7.78 9.67
N GLN A 690 -50.21 8.86 8.95
CA GLN A 690 -51.55 9.43 8.86
C GLN A 690 -52.52 8.42 8.24
N ARG A 691 -52.09 7.73 7.18
CA ARG A 691 -52.97 6.88 6.36
C ARG A 691 -52.95 5.39 6.71
N PHE A 692 -51.85 4.89 7.26
CA PHE A 692 -51.65 3.46 7.49
C PHE A 692 -51.14 3.16 8.90
N THR A 693 -51.55 2.00 9.41
CA THR A 693 -50.92 1.33 10.54
C THR A 693 -50.12 0.15 10.01
N PHE A 694 -48.81 0.15 10.28
CA PHE A 694 -47.87 -0.88 9.88
C PHE A 694 -47.69 -1.93 10.97
N SER A 695 -47.61 -3.19 10.56
CA SER A 695 -47.35 -4.32 11.46
C SER A 695 -46.51 -5.38 10.77
N MET A 696 -45.78 -6.16 11.56
CA MET A 696 -45.11 -7.36 11.05
C MET A 696 -46.14 -8.42 10.66
N PRO A 697 -45.86 -9.25 9.64
CA PRO A 697 -46.71 -10.40 9.33
C PRO A 697 -46.92 -11.31 10.55
N PRO A 698 -48.08 -11.98 10.68
CA PRO A 698 -48.37 -12.83 11.83
C PRO A 698 -47.28 -13.89 12.06
N GLY A 699 -46.75 -13.95 13.28
CA GLY A 699 -45.70 -14.90 13.67
C GLY A 699 -44.28 -14.56 13.17
N VAL A 700 -44.08 -13.39 12.56
CA VAL A 700 -42.76 -12.94 12.07
C VAL A 700 -42.23 -11.82 12.97
N GLU A 701 -41.02 -12.00 13.52
CA GLU A 701 -40.35 -10.95 14.29
C GLU A 701 -39.57 -9.99 13.40
N ALA A 702 -39.51 -8.71 13.81
CA ALA A 702 -38.67 -7.72 13.13
C ALA A 702 -37.19 -8.00 13.37
N VAL A 703 -36.41 -8.05 12.29
CA VAL A 703 -34.96 -8.27 12.32
C VAL A 703 -34.24 -6.96 12.00
N PHE A 704 -33.46 -6.45 12.95
CA PHE A 704 -32.71 -5.19 12.83
C PHE A 704 -31.26 -5.38 12.37
N LYS A 705 -30.85 -6.60 12.01
CA LYS A 705 -29.51 -6.83 11.47
C LYS A 705 -29.41 -6.12 10.12
N PRO A 706 -28.51 -5.14 9.94
CA PRO A 706 -28.40 -4.43 8.67
C PRO A 706 -27.68 -5.28 7.61
N ARG A 707 -27.89 -4.94 6.34
CA ARG A 707 -27.06 -5.32 5.21
C ARG A 707 -26.07 -4.18 4.97
N PHE A 708 -24.80 -4.39 5.37
CA PHE A 708 -23.76 -3.39 5.21
C PHE A 708 -23.28 -3.32 3.76
N SER A 709 -23.22 -2.10 3.25
CA SER A 709 -22.40 -1.72 2.11
C SER A 709 -21.93 -0.27 2.32
N ILE A 710 -21.93 0.59 1.29
CA ILE A 710 -21.85 2.04 1.46
C ILE A 710 -23.00 2.54 2.35
N SER A 711 -24.20 1.99 2.15
CA SER A 711 -25.36 2.22 3.01
C SER A 711 -25.59 1.07 4.00
N LEU A 712 -26.10 1.38 5.20
CA LEU A 712 -26.72 0.42 6.11
C LEU A 712 -28.21 0.29 5.80
N SER A 713 -28.54 -0.68 4.95
CA SER A 713 -29.94 -0.98 4.60
C SER A 713 -30.52 -2.06 5.50
N PRO A 714 -31.83 -2.04 5.81
CA PRO A 714 -32.47 -3.18 6.45
C PRO A 714 -32.46 -4.37 5.49
N GLN A 715 -32.35 -5.58 6.04
CA GLN A 715 -32.55 -6.80 5.25
C GLN A 715 -33.93 -6.77 4.58
N PRO A 716 -34.12 -7.44 3.43
CA PRO A 716 -35.45 -7.55 2.83
C PRO A 716 -36.45 -8.12 3.85
N TYR A 717 -37.53 -7.37 4.10
CA TYR A 717 -38.60 -7.76 5.01
C TYR A 717 -39.96 -7.60 4.33
N GLN A 718 -40.94 -8.38 4.77
CA GLN A 718 -42.34 -8.17 4.43
C GLN A 718 -43.03 -7.37 5.53
N ILE A 719 -43.98 -6.52 5.14
CA ILE A 719 -44.77 -5.70 6.05
C ILE A 719 -46.25 -5.78 5.70
N CYS A 720 -47.11 -5.65 6.69
CA CYS A 720 -48.55 -5.46 6.53
C CYS A 720 -48.88 -3.98 6.75
N ALA A 721 -49.72 -3.39 5.88
CA ALA A 721 -50.21 -2.04 6.02
C ALA A 721 -51.75 -2.04 6.01
N THR A 722 -52.35 -1.55 7.09
CA THR A 722 -53.81 -1.43 7.25
C THR A 722 -54.21 0.03 7.16
N LEU A 723 -55.31 0.33 6.46
CA LEU A 723 -55.80 1.71 6.34
C LEU A 723 -56.33 2.19 7.71
N ARG A 724 -56.04 3.44 8.05
CA ARG A 724 -56.58 4.13 9.21
C ARG A 724 -57.92 4.79 8.84
N GLU A 725 -58.84 4.83 9.80
CA GLU A 725 -60.17 5.44 9.67
C GLU A 725 -60.16 6.95 9.93
#